data_AF-A0A7V3FL81-F1
#
_entry.id   AF-A0A7V3FL81-F1
#
_cell.length_a   1.000
_cell.length_b   1.000
_cell.length_c   1.000
_cell.angle_alpha   90.00
_cell.angle_beta   90.00
_cell.angle_gamma   90.00
#
_symmetry.space_group_name_H-M   'P 1'
#
loop_
_entity.id
_entity.type
_entity.pdbx_description
1 polymer ?
#
loop_
_entity_poly.entity_id
_entity_poly.type
_entity_poly.pdbx_seq_one_letter_code
_entity_poly.pdbx_strand_id
1 'polypeptide(L)'
;MAALLRRHSNDAALHDEMDNLRRESDAGLQAEGLLSLGLRQESAGRADLAAEIYATVAGTGGDGPLRRRAEERLAVLQGRGPLGARAELLGRHFAQQASDPALLAGMAVGGAVFQSLRLATLSRLAAAPTASLFTRGLGARALSWGAGFAFEVPAFALATRGFHTLLGRELDWSREALGRELLSAGITLFLLKSSGAGATALTRRFARSEGSASALTRFSVAALPQAAAFTGVLGAHALEAHLGLRPGGDAANAVVESLATLLQFHVGGRLLHRATGGSYERRLEAIGRHLESSRLLAPRPPAAPGLLPAAGTLRPALAGETGLLPNTVFMSNNSNASPSNRPPAFHEGIEPSGGGKIVAHPAQLRDLKADLDRLEVTLYAVFRAETGTRGWETGARDTAREVQAIVEELQHRIGQEPSRAELLPYLAELGLEYRTIQHLVDRAILAGRELPPSDALDIHRFFTYYYRSTNNLINFIDHTALIQQPLENARRARSWLQRGLEGEHSAEIEDAIIHPDSPYTRLPDGSYNLLRPGLHVAIIGDENAPRTFQLAEMGHRVTHLSDDLSVLRTTERRLHLRTQRKRESGEYKFDFSPAVEFRPEAGEMPPADLIEAFFPRQLSELAPRSSPERQAALQDFLNRQVKARLAPDGSAFILADRDEAVEDLANLVLRDRSLELLEVRQRRTHLPLMGGAAVTIEPGEAMVSWLLFRRLGDAPR
;
A
#
# COMPACT_ATOMS: atom_id res chain seq x y z
N MET A 1 27.96 -35.81 21.87
CA MET A 1 27.63 -36.44 20.56
C MET A 1 26.83 -37.74 20.66
N ALA A 2 27.29 -38.82 21.32
CA ALA A 2 26.54 -40.10 21.36
C ALA A 2 25.12 -39.99 21.94
N ALA A 3 24.92 -39.09 22.91
CA ALA A 3 23.60 -38.81 23.48
C ALA A 3 22.70 -38.02 22.52
N LEU A 4 23.27 -37.05 21.79
CA LEU A 4 22.59 -36.28 20.74
C LEU A 4 22.07 -37.19 19.62
N LEU A 5 22.92 -38.08 19.11
CA LEU A 5 22.53 -39.08 18.10
C LEU A 5 21.40 -39.98 18.60
N ARG A 6 21.46 -40.45 19.85
CA ARG A 6 20.37 -41.28 20.40
C ARG A 6 19.03 -40.55 20.52
N ARG A 7 19.02 -39.23 20.78
CA ARG A 7 17.77 -38.45 20.84
C ARG A 7 17.20 -38.15 19.46
N HIS A 8 18.07 -37.99 18.46
CA HIS A 8 17.70 -37.57 17.11
C HIS A 8 17.91 -38.69 16.08
N SER A 9 17.63 -39.95 16.46
CA SER A 9 17.79 -41.15 15.60
C SER A 9 16.98 -41.12 14.31
N ASN A 10 15.93 -40.28 14.25
CA ASN A 10 15.02 -40.24 13.11
C ASN A 10 15.47 -39.26 12.02
N ASP A 11 16.49 -38.43 12.27
CA ASP A 11 17.01 -37.49 11.27
C ASP A 11 18.28 -38.06 10.64
N ALA A 12 18.12 -38.73 9.50
CA ALA A 12 19.20 -39.39 8.78
C ALA A 12 20.30 -38.40 8.33
N ALA A 13 19.90 -37.21 7.88
CA ALA A 13 20.85 -36.19 7.42
C ALA A 13 21.69 -35.65 8.59
N LEU A 14 21.07 -35.41 9.75
CA LEU A 14 21.79 -35.07 10.97
C LEU A 14 22.73 -36.20 11.41
N HIS A 15 22.30 -37.46 11.30
CA HIS A 15 23.12 -38.63 11.63
C HIS A 15 24.39 -38.69 10.78
N ASP A 16 24.25 -38.63 9.46
CA ASP A 16 25.38 -38.71 8.53
C ASP A 16 26.39 -37.57 8.78
N GLU A 17 25.89 -36.36 8.99
CA GLU A 17 26.74 -35.21 9.30
C GLU A 17 27.43 -35.35 10.67
N MET A 18 26.70 -35.77 11.71
CA MET A 18 27.28 -36.00 13.02
C MET A 18 28.29 -37.15 13.04
N ASP A 19 28.10 -38.19 12.24
CA ASP A 19 29.05 -39.29 12.08
C ASP A 19 30.30 -38.85 11.32
N ASN A 20 30.16 -37.98 10.31
CA ASN A 20 31.30 -37.36 9.65
C ASN A 20 32.11 -36.48 10.61
N LEU A 21 31.45 -35.62 11.39
CA LEU A 21 32.11 -34.80 12.42
C LEU A 21 32.77 -35.63 13.52
N ARG A 22 32.27 -36.85 13.77
CA ARG A 22 32.83 -37.79 14.74
C ARG A 22 34.13 -38.43 14.29
N ARG A 23 34.30 -38.59 12.97
CA ARG A 23 35.52 -39.14 12.35
C ARG A 23 36.62 -38.09 12.24
N GLU A 24 36.29 -36.80 12.41
CA GLU A 24 37.28 -35.73 12.46
C GLU A 24 38.20 -35.92 13.66
N SER A 25 39.51 -36.02 13.38
CA SER A 25 40.55 -36.28 14.36
C SER A 25 41.05 -35.00 15.03
N ASP A 26 40.95 -33.86 14.34
CA ASP A 26 41.32 -32.57 14.89
C ASP A 26 40.19 -32.00 15.76
N ALA A 27 40.47 -31.76 17.04
CA ALA A 27 39.47 -31.29 18.00
C ALA A 27 38.95 -29.87 17.66
N GLY A 28 39.78 -29.03 17.04
CA GLY A 28 39.40 -27.69 16.59
C GLY A 28 38.44 -27.75 15.40
N LEU A 29 38.77 -28.55 14.38
CA LEU A 29 37.90 -28.76 13.21
C LEU A 29 36.58 -29.44 13.60
N GLN A 30 36.62 -30.40 14.52
CA GLN A 30 35.40 -31.02 15.05
C GLN A 30 34.52 -29.97 15.77
N ALA A 31 35.11 -29.12 16.62
CA ALA A 31 34.37 -28.08 17.33
C ALA A 31 33.80 -27.02 16.39
N GLU A 32 34.55 -26.60 15.37
CA GLU A 32 34.09 -25.67 14.34
C GLU A 32 32.97 -26.28 13.50
N GLY A 33 33.12 -27.54 13.09
CA GLY A 33 32.09 -28.28 12.37
C GLY A 33 30.79 -28.43 13.17
N LEU A 34 30.90 -28.74 14.46
CA LEU A 34 29.74 -28.75 15.37
C LEU A 34 29.12 -27.35 15.54
N LEU A 35 29.92 -26.28 15.67
CA LEU A 35 29.41 -24.92 15.76
C LEU A 35 28.65 -24.52 14.48
N SER A 36 29.21 -24.86 13.32
CA SER A 36 28.60 -24.66 12.00
C SER A 36 27.29 -25.44 11.86
N LEU A 37 27.26 -26.68 12.32
CA LEU A 37 26.04 -27.48 12.42
C LEU A 37 25.00 -26.81 13.32
N GLY A 38 25.40 -26.34 14.51
CA GLY A 38 24.52 -25.60 15.42
C GLY A 38 23.90 -24.37 14.77
N LEU A 39 24.69 -23.60 14.01
CA LEU A 39 24.20 -22.44 13.26
C LEU A 39 23.19 -22.80 12.17
N ARG A 40 23.39 -23.92 11.47
CA ARG A 40 22.41 -24.43 10.48
C ARG A 40 21.14 -24.93 11.15
N GLN A 41 21.24 -25.57 12.31
CA GLN A 41 20.05 -26.01 13.05
C GLN A 41 19.29 -24.81 13.63
N GLU A 42 20.00 -23.76 14.08
CA GLU A 42 19.42 -22.48 14.49
C GLU A 42 18.68 -21.82 13.32
N SER A 43 19.31 -21.72 12.15
CA SER A 43 18.67 -21.12 10.96
C SER A 43 17.51 -21.96 10.41
N ALA A 44 17.52 -23.27 10.64
CA ALA A 44 16.42 -24.17 10.35
C ALA A 44 15.29 -24.12 11.39
N GLY A 45 15.37 -23.24 12.41
CA GLY A 45 14.36 -23.09 13.45
C GLY A 45 14.37 -24.21 14.51
N ARG A 46 15.37 -25.08 14.52
CA ARG A 46 15.52 -26.17 15.49
C ARG A 46 16.34 -25.71 16.70
N ALA A 47 15.80 -24.71 17.41
CA ALA A 47 16.48 -24.02 18.49
C ALA A 47 16.96 -24.95 19.62
N ASP A 48 16.17 -25.96 19.99
CA ASP A 48 16.53 -26.91 21.05
C ASP A 48 17.77 -27.74 20.67
N LEU A 49 17.79 -28.28 19.45
CA LEU A 49 18.92 -29.03 18.92
C LEU A 49 20.16 -28.12 18.77
N ALA A 50 19.98 -26.90 18.26
CA ALA A 50 21.06 -25.92 18.18
C ALA A 50 21.65 -25.63 19.57
N ALA A 51 20.80 -25.45 20.59
CA ALA A 51 21.23 -25.27 21.97
C ALA A 51 21.99 -26.48 22.52
N GLU A 52 21.53 -27.71 22.27
CA GLU A 52 22.25 -28.94 22.67
C GLU A 52 23.61 -29.06 21.97
N ILE A 53 23.70 -28.68 20.70
CA ILE A 53 24.96 -28.65 19.94
C ILE A 53 25.90 -27.60 20.51
N TYR A 54 25.44 -26.37 20.74
CA TYR A 54 26.27 -25.32 21.35
C TYR A 54 26.72 -25.67 22.76
N ALA A 55 25.87 -26.30 23.56
CA ALA A 55 26.24 -26.82 24.88
C ALA A 55 27.31 -27.92 24.77
N THR A 56 27.23 -28.77 23.75
CA THR A 56 28.25 -29.79 23.45
C THR A 56 29.59 -29.13 23.10
N VAL A 57 29.59 -28.14 22.19
CA VAL A 57 30.79 -27.40 21.78
C VAL A 57 31.43 -26.66 22.96
N ALA A 58 30.61 -26.02 23.80
CA ALA A 58 31.07 -25.33 25.00
C ALA A 58 31.73 -26.28 26.01
N GLY A 59 31.26 -27.53 26.08
CA GLY A 59 31.79 -28.56 26.98
C GLY A 59 33.06 -29.27 26.48
N THR A 60 33.36 -29.26 25.18
CA THR A 60 34.42 -30.10 24.58
C THR A 60 35.87 -29.63 24.78
N GLY A 61 36.15 -28.62 25.60
CA GLY A 61 37.54 -28.26 25.99
C GLY A 61 38.45 -27.73 24.87
N GLY A 62 37.92 -27.44 23.68
CA GLY A 62 38.63 -26.85 22.56
C GLY A 62 38.96 -25.36 22.75
N ASP A 63 39.70 -24.79 21.80
CA ASP A 63 40.23 -23.43 21.82
C ASP A 63 39.24 -22.35 22.30
N GLY A 64 39.75 -21.42 23.10
CA GLY A 64 38.97 -20.38 23.79
C GLY A 64 38.02 -19.50 22.94
N PRO A 65 38.25 -19.18 21.66
CA PRO A 65 37.30 -18.41 20.86
C PRO A 65 36.05 -19.19 20.43
N LEU A 66 36.19 -20.47 20.02
CA LEU A 66 35.04 -21.28 19.58
C LEU A 66 34.09 -21.58 20.74
N ARG A 67 34.67 -21.91 21.90
CA ARG A 67 33.92 -22.11 23.14
C ARG A 67 33.15 -20.85 23.53
N ARG A 68 33.80 -19.69 23.56
CA ARG A 68 33.12 -18.41 23.87
C ARG A 68 31.97 -18.13 22.92
N ARG A 69 32.17 -18.35 21.61
CA ARG A 69 31.12 -18.16 20.61
C ARG A 69 29.94 -19.13 20.81
N ALA A 70 30.21 -20.39 21.14
CA ALA A 70 29.16 -21.36 21.47
C ALA A 70 28.41 -20.99 22.75
N GLU A 71 29.11 -20.57 23.81
CA GLU A 71 28.52 -20.09 25.07
C GLU A 71 27.65 -18.84 24.85
N GLU A 72 28.11 -17.88 24.05
CA GLU A 72 27.35 -16.68 23.68
C GLU A 72 26.07 -17.04 22.93
N ARG A 73 26.16 -17.93 21.92
CA ARG A 73 24.97 -18.35 21.14
C ARG A 73 24.00 -19.18 21.99
N LEU A 74 24.51 -20.05 22.86
CA LEU A 74 23.70 -20.76 23.84
C LEU A 74 23.00 -19.79 24.79
N ALA A 75 23.71 -18.77 25.28
CA ALA A 75 23.13 -17.73 26.13
C ALA A 75 22.03 -16.96 25.39
N VAL A 76 22.22 -16.63 24.11
CA VAL A 76 21.19 -15.99 23.27
C VAL A 76 19.94 -16.87 23.15
N LEU A 77 20.09 -18.16 22.84
CA LEU A 77 18.97 -19.12 22.79
C LEU A 77 18.26 -19.28 24.14
N GLN A 78 19.01 -19.17 25.25
CA GLN A 78 18.47 -19.20 26.61
C GLN A 78 17.90 -17.85 27.09
N GLY A 79 17.90 -16.81 26.25
CA GLY A 79 17.44 -15.46 26.63
C GLY A 79 18.39 -14.69 27.55
N ARG A 80 19.59 -15.21 27.82
CA ARG A 80 20.63 -14.62 28.69
C ARG A 80 21.73 -13.87 27.93
N GLY A 81 21.74 -13.94 26.60
CA GLY A 81 22.75 -13.32 25.75
C GLY A 81 22.59 -11.79 25.60
N PRO A 82 23.59 -11.11 24.99
CA PRO A 82 23.54 -9.67 24.77
C PRO A 82 22.35 -9.26 23.89
N LEU A 83 21.76 -8.10 24.19
CA LEU A 83 20.55 -7.59 23.52
C LEU A 83 20.66 -7.58 21.99
N GLY A 84 21.82 -7.18 21.44
CA GLY A 84 22.02 -7.13 19.98
C GLY A 84 21.90 -8.51 19.31
N ALA A 85 22.56 -9.53 19.86
CA ALA A 85 22.49 -10.89 19.31
C ALA A 85 21.10 -11.52 19.51
N ARG A 86 20.41 -11.17 20.60
CA ARG A 86 19.00 -11.54 20.80
C ARG A 86 18.10 -10.86 19.77
N ALA A 87 18.27 -9.56 19.54
CA ALA A 87 17.51 -8.82 18.55
C ALA A 87 17.73 -9.37 17.13
N GLU A 88 18.95 -9.76 16.79
CA GLU A 88 19.27 -10.42 15.52
C GLU A 88 18.56 -11.77 15.39
N LEU A 89 18.66 -12.64 16.39
CA LEU A 89 17.95 -13.93 16.39
C LEU A 89 16.44 -13.73 16.25
N LEU A 90 15.88 -12.81 17.04
CA LEU A 90 14.47 -12.46 17.03
C LEU A 90 14.03 -11.87 15.69
N GLY A 91 14.85 -11.03 15.07
CA GLY A 91 14.61 -10.46 13.75
C GLY A 91 14.60 -11.52 12.64
N ARG A 92 15.53 -12.48 12.69
CA ARG A 92 15.54 -13.62 11.76
C ARG A 92 14.32 -14.51 11.93
N HIS A 93 13.98 -14.87 13.18
CA HIS A 93 12.77 -15.64 13.48
C HIS A 93 11.51 -14.90 13.03
N PHE A 94 11.43 -13.59 13.28
CA PHE A 94 10.34 -12.76 12.81
C PHE A 94 10.22 -12.79 11.29
N ALA A 95 11.33 -12.61 10.55
CA ALA A 95 11.32 -12.63 9.10
C ALA A 95 10.91 -14.00 8.53
N GLN A 96 11.43 -15.09 9.10
CA GLN A 96 11.08 -16.46 8.71
C GLN A 96 9.62 -16.78 8.99
N GLN A 97 9.12 -16.42 10.18
CA GLN A 97 7.71 -16.61 10.53
C GLN A 97 6.82 -15.75 9.63
N ALA A 98 7.09 -14.45 9.52
CA ALA A 98 6.29 -13.52 8.72
C ALA A 98 6.18 -13.92 7.24
N SER A 99 7.17 -14.66 6.73
CA SER A 99 7.21 -15.17 5.36
C SER A 99 6.81 -16.65 5.21
N ASP A 100 6.33 -17.32 6.27
CA ASP A 100 5.95 -18.75 6.17
C ASP A 100 4.72 -18.90 5.25
N PRO A 101 4.89 -19.47 4.04
CA PRO A 101 3.82 -19.53 3.06
C PRO A 101 2.68 -20.46 3.49
N ALA A 102 2.96 -21.48 4.29
CA ALA A 102 1.92 -22.42 4.72
C ALA A 102 0.97 -21.77 5.73
N LEU A 103 1.49 -20.95 6.63
CA LEU A 103 0.68 -20.21 7.59
C LEU A 103 -0.12 -19.10 6.90
N LEU A 104 0.49 -18.37 5.95
CA LEU A 104 -0.23 -17.38 5.14
C LEU A 104 -1.37 -18.02 4.34
N ALA A 105 -1.12 -19.18 3.73
CA ALA A 105 -2.14 -19.94 3.01
C ALA A 105 -3.23 -20.48 3.94
N GLY A 106 -2.85 -20.99 5.12
CA GLY A 106 -3.76 -21.41 6.18
C GLY A 106 -4.69 -20.28 6.62
N MET A 107 -4.15 -19.08 6.84
CA MET A 107 -4.93 -17.88 7.17
C MET A 107 -5.92 -17.50 6.07
N ALA A 108 -5.49 -17.55 4.80
CA ALA A 108 -6.35 -17.26 3.67
C ALA A 108 -7.53 -18.27 3.57
N VAL A 109 -7.24 -19.57 3.70
CA VAL A 109 -8.26 -20.63 3.66
C VAL A 109 -9.22 -20.50 4.85
N GLY A 110 -8.70 -20.35 6.07
CA GLY A 110 -9.50 -20.18 7.28
C GLY A 110 -10.43 -18.96 7.18
N GLY A 111 -9.88 -17.82 6.74
CA GLY A 111 -10.65 -16.60 6.55
C GLY A 111 -11.74 -16.74 5.48
N ALA A 112 -11.47 -17.40 4.37
CA ALA A 112 -12.46 -17.68 3.32
C ALA A 112 -13.62 -18.55 3.83
N VAL A 113 -13.30 -19.62 4.59
CA VAL A 113 -14.29 -20.52 5.20
C VAL A 113 -15.15 -19.75 6.21
N PHE A 114 -14.52 -18.97 7.09
CA PHE A 114 -15.23 -18.13 8.06
C PHE A 114 -16.22 -17.19 7.39
N GLN A 115 -15.77 -16.45 6.38
CA GLN A 115 -16.59 -15.47 5.69
C GLN A 115 -17.76 -16.14 4.94
N SER A 116 -17.50 -17.26 4.27
CA SER A 116 -18.50 -17.99 3.49
C SER A 116 -19.60 -18.57 4.37
N LEU A 117 -19.23 -19.21 5.49
CA LEU A 117 -20.19 -19.79 6.42
C LEU A 117 -20.95 -18.72 7.18
N ARG A 118 -20.28 -17.64 7.58
CA ARG A 118 -20.95 -16.50 8.18
C ARG A 118 -22.00 -15.92 7.23
N LEU A 119 -21.66 -15.76 5.95
CA LEU A 119 -22.58 -15.29 4.91
C LEU A 119 -23.77 -16.23 4.74
N ALA A 120 -23.52 -17.53 4.61
CA ALA A 120 -24.57 -18.55 4.46
C ALA A 120 -25.49 -18.57 5.69
N THR A 121 -24.93 -18.48 6.89
CA THR A 121 -25.68 -18.46 8.15
C THR A 121 -26.52 -17.19 8.27
N LEU A 122 -25.96 -16.03 7.95
CA LEU A 122 -26.70 -14.75 7.94
C LEU A 122 -27.80 -14.75 6.88
N SER A 123 -27.53 -15.27 5.67
CA SER A 123 -28.52 -15.39 4.61
C SER A 123 -29.69 -16.30 5.02
N ARG A 124 -29.39 -17.45 5.63
CA ARG A 124 -30.42 -18.37 6.14
C ARG A 124 -31.23 -17.77 7.29
N LEU A 125 -30.58 -17.05 8.21
CA LEU A 125 -31.26 -16.36 9.31
C LEU A 125 -32.09 -15.18 8.81
N ALA A 126 -31.64 -14.47 7.77
CA ALA A 126 -32.41 -13.42 7.10
C ALA A 126 -33.67 -13.98 6.43
N ALA A 127 -33.56 -15.16 5.81
CA ALA A 127 -34.67 -15.83 5.14
C ALA A 127 -35.64 -16.53 6.10
N ALA A 128 -35.30 -16.66 7.40
CA ALA A 128 -36.14 -17.37 8.36
C ALA A 128 -37.41 -16.56 8.70
N PRO A 129 -38.62 -17.13 8.51
CA PRO A 129 -39.88 -16.42 8.72
C PRO A 129 -40.19 -16.13 10.20
N THR A 130 -39.61 -16.90 11.13
CA THR A 130 -39.81 -16.74 12.58
C THR A 130 -38.90 -15.64 13.15
N ALA A 131 -39.48 -14.45 13.31
CA ALA A 131 -38.85 -13.27 13.87
C ALA A 131 -38.78 -13.34 15.41
N SER A 132 -37.65 -13.75 15.98
CA SER A 132 -37.36 -13.57 17.41
C SER A 132 -36.18 -12.61 17.58
N LEU A 133 -36.08 -11.99 18.76
CA LEU A 133 -34.91 -11.18 19.15
C LEU A 133 -33.58 -11.95 18.97
N PHE A 134 -33.63 -13.27 19.10
CA PHE A 134 -32.49 -14.17 18.86
C PHE A 134 -32.17 -14.37 17.37
N THR A 135 -33.15 -14.32 16.47
CA THR A 135 -32.95 -14.59 15.02
C THR A 135 -32.75 -13.34 14.16
N ARG A 136 -33.04 -12.13 14.66
CA ARG A 136 -32.89 -10.86 13.88
C ARG A 136 -31.97 -9.81 14.52
N GLY A 137 -31.27 -10.14 15.61
CA GLY A 137 -30.46 -9.20 16.38
C GLY A 137 -29.09 -9.72 16.80
N LEU A 138 -28.74 -9.50 18.08
CA LEU A 138 -27.46 -9.96 18.67
C LEU A 138 -27.31 -11.49 18.58
N GLY A 139 -28.40 -12.25 18.73
CA GLY A 139 -28.36 -13.70 18.60
C GLY A 139 -27.96 -14.18 17.21
N ALA A 140 -28.46 -13.54 16.14
CA ALA A 140 -28.09 -13.88 14.77
C ALA A 140 -26.60 -13.60 14.49
N ARG A 141 -26.09 -12.49 15.05
CA ARG A 141 -24.67 -12.16 14.97
C ARG A 141 -23.82 -13.17 15.73
N ALA A 142 -24.19 -13.50 16.97
CA ALA A 142 -23.50 -14.49 17.79
C ALA A 142 -23.52 -15.88 17.14
N LEU A 143 -24.67 -16.32 16.61
CA LEU A 143 -24.82 -17.61 15.92
C LEU A 143 -24.01 -17.64 14.62
N SER A 144 -24.08 -16.60 13.79
CA SER A 144 -23.29 -16.54 12.54
C SER A 144 -21.78 -16.48 12.80
N TRP A 145 -21.36 -15.80 13.88
CA TRP A 145 -19.98 -15.74 14.29
C TRP A 145 -19.50 -17.08 14.86
N GLY A 146 -20.28 -17.71 15.73
CA GLY A 146 -19.99 -19.02 16.30
C GLY A 146 -19.95 -20.12 15.23
N ALA A 147 -20.89 -20.10 14.27
CA ALA A 147 -20.90 -21.02 13.14
C ALA A 147 -19.65 -20.82 12.26
N GLY A 148 -19.34 -19.58 11.87
CA GLY A 148 -18.11 -19.30 11.11
C GLY A 148 -16.86 -19.77 11.85
N PHE A 149 -16.76 -19.46 13.14
CA PHE A 149 -15.60 -19.80 13.98
C PHE A 149 -15.40 -21.32 14.13
N ALA A 150 -16.48 -22.08 14.34
CA ALA A 150 -16.43 -23.53 14.53
C ALA A 150 -15.80 -24.27 13.33
N PHE A 151 -15.91 -23.72 12.12
CA PHE A 151 -15.32 -24.29 10.91
C PHE A 151 -14.00 -23.62 10.50
N GLU A 152 -13.80 -22.36 10.87
CA GLU A 152 -12.55 -21.63 10.61
C GLU A 152 -11.36 -22.28 11.31
N VAL A 153 -11.50 -22.65 12.58
CA VAL A 153 -10.42 -23.27 13.37
C VAL A 153 -9.90 -24.55 12.72
N PRO A 154 -10.73 -25.57 12.39
CA PRO A 154 -10.25 -26.75 11.72
C PRO A 154 -9.77 -26.49 10.29
N ALA A 155 -10.39 -25.58 9.55
CA ALA A 155 -9.92 -25.22 8.22
C ALA A 155 -8.52 -24.60 8.25
N PHE A 156 -8.27 -23.68 9.19
CA PHE A 156 -6.97 -23.05 9.39
C PHE A 156 -5.90 -24.07 9.77
N ALA A 157 -6.15 -24.92 10.78
CA ALA A 157 -5.19 -25.92 11.24
C ALA A 157 -4.89 -26.97 10.15
N LEU A 158 -5.92 -27.53 9.50
CA LEU A 158 -5.73 -28.53 8.46
C LEU A 158 -5.04 -27.95 7.21
N ALA A 159 -5.38 -26.72 6.82
CA ALA A 159 -4.72 -26.06 5.69
C ALA A 159 -3.24 -25.81 5.99
N THR A 160 -2.93 -25.24 7.15
CA THR A 160 -1.54 -24.96 7.56
C THR A 160 -0.70 -26.24 7.54
N ARG A 161 -1.20 -27.33 8.15
CA ARG A 161 -0.54 -28.64 8.07
C ARG A 161 -0.41 -29.17 6.66
N GLY A 162 -1.48 -29.11 5.87
CA GLY A 162 -1.48 -29.57 4.48
C GLY A 162 -0.40 -28.86 3.65
N PHE A 163 -0.28 -27.54 3.78
CA PHE A 163 0.76 -26.77 3.09
C PHE A 163 2.16 -27.09 3.60
N HIS A 164 2.35 -27.28 4.90
CA HIS A 164 3.64 -27.74 5.43
C HIS A 164 4.05 -29.11 4.87
N THR A 165 3.13 -30.07 4.80
CA THR A 165 3.38 -31.38 4.18
C THR A 165 3.70 -31.24 2.68
N LEU A 166 3.01 -30.35 1.95
CA LEU A 166 3.32 -30.04 0.55
C LEU A 166 4.71 -29.41 0.36
N LEU A 167 5.19 -28.65 1.35
CA LEU A 167 6.54 -28.07 1.37
C LEU A 167 7.61 -29.06 1.87
N GLY A 168 7.27 -30.34 2.02
CA GLY A 168 8.19 -31.39 2.45
C GLY A 168 8.51 -31.38 3.94
N ARG A 169 7.74 -30.64 4.77
CA ARG A 169 7.89 -30.72 6.23
C ARG A 169 7.18 -31.97 6.74
N GLU A 170 7.92 -32.83 7.41
CA GLU A 170 7.36 -33.96 8.14
C GLU A 170 6.55 -33.44 9.34
N LEU A 171 5.28 -33.79 9.40
CA LEU A 171 4.37 -33.40 10.48
C LEU A 171 3.77 -34.64 11.13
N ASP A 172 3.64 -34.60 12.46
CA ASP A 172 2.96 -35.64 13.20
C ASP A 172 1.44 -35.53 13.04
N TRP A 173 0.83 -36.42 12.24
CA TRP A 173 -0.61 -36.50 12.04
C TRP A 173 -1.36 -37.24 13.17
N SER A 174 -0.71 -37.52 14.29
CA SER A 174 -1.37 -38.10 15.47
C SER A 174 -2.55 -37.25 15.94
N ARG A 175 -3.53 -37.94 16.53
CA ARG A 175 -4.72 -37.29 17.11
C ARG A 175 -4.35 -36.28 18.21
N GLU A 176 -3.29 -36.54 18.96
CA GLU A 176 -2.82 -35.65 20.02
C GLU A 176 -2.22 -34.36 19.43
N ALA A 177 -1.34 -34.48 18.44
CA ALA A 177 -0.74 -33.31 17.78
C ALA A 177 -1.81 -32.45 17.08
N LEU A 178 -2.74 -33.09 16.36
CA LEU A 178 -3.86 -32.39 15.73
C LEU A 178 -4.76 -31.69 16.77
N GLY A 179 -5.07 -32.36 17.88
CA GLY A 179 -5.87 -31.79 18.96
C GLY A 179 -5.21 -30.58 19.61
N ARG A 180 -3.89 -30.64 19.84
CA ARG A 180 -3.10 -29.54 20.38
C ARG A 180 -3.10 -28.33 19.44
N GLU A 181 -2.91 -28.57 18.14
CA GLU A 181 -2.91 -27.51 17.13
C GLU A 181 -4.29 -26.87 16.93
N LEU A 182 -5.36 -27.67 16.92
CA LEU A 182 -6.74 -27.15 16.88
C LEU A 182 -7.06 -26.27 18.10
N LEU A 183 -6.62 -26.69 19.29
CA LEU A 183 -6.84 -25.93 20.51
C LEU A 183 -6.05 -24.61 20.51
N SER A 184 -4.78 -24.64 20.09
CA SER A 184 -3.93 -23.45 19.94
C SER A 184 -4.51 -22.47 18.90
N ALA A 185 -4.86 -22.95 17.70
CA ALA A 185 -5.52 -22.15 16.67
C ALA A 185 -6.84 -21.55 17.17
N GLY A 186 -7.64 -22.34 17.89
CA GLY A 186 -8.90 -21.90 18.49
C GLY A 186 -8.69 -20.77 19.50
N ILE A 187 -7.75 -20.91 20.43
CA ILE A 187 -7.41 -19.88 21.42
C ILE A 187 -6.96 -18.59 20.73
N THR A 188 -6.03 -18.70 19.77
CA THR A 188 -5.48 -17.57 19.04
C THR A 188 -6.56 -16.81 18.27
N LEU A 189 -7.37 -17.51 17.46
CA LEU A 189 -8.45 -16.89 16.70
C LEU A 189 -9.54 -16.31 17.60
N PHE A 190 -9.87 -16.97 18.71
CA PHE A 190 -10.87 -16.49 19.66
C PHE A 190 -10.44 -15.17 20.29
N LEU A 191 -9.22 -15.12 20.84
CA LEU A 191 -8.71 -13.92 21.52
C LEU A 191 -8.52 -12.76 20.54
N LEU A 192 -7.97 -13.02 19.35
CA LEU A 192 -7.84 -12.01 18.30
C LEU A 192 -9.19 -11.40 17.89
N LYS A 193 -10.22 -12.24 17.71
CA LYS A 193 -11.55 -11.74 17.32
C LYS A 193 -12.26 -11.02 18.46
N SER A 194 -12.11 -11.51 19.69
CA SER A 194 -12.70 -10.87 20.86
C SER A 194 -12.08 -9.49 21.13
N SER A 195 -10.76 -9.35 20.94
CA SER A 195 -10.06 -8.08 21.10
C SER A 195 -10.44 -7.09 20.00
N GLY A 196 -10.56 -7.53 18.75
CA GLY A 196 -11.05 -6.72 17.64
C GLY A 196 -12.50 -6.21 17.84
N ALA A 197 -13.37 -7.06 18.39
CA ALA A 197 -14.73 -6.67 18.74
C ALA A 197 -14.76 -5.63 19.88
N GLY A 198 -13.92 -5.82 20.91
CA GLY A 198 -13.74 -4.87 22.01
C GLY A 198 -13.21 -3.52 21.53
N ALA A 199 -12.20 -3.52 20.66
CA ALA A 199 -11.67 -2.32 20.03
C ALA A 199 -12.75 -1.56 19.27
N THR A 200 -13.53 -2.25 18.44
CA THR A 200 -14.59 -1.63 17.65
C THR A 200 -15.67 -1.02 18.55
N ALA A 201 -16.01 -1.66 19.66
CA ALA A 201 -16.95 -1.10 20.64
C ALA A 201 -16.40 0.17 21.31
N LEU A 202 -15.11 0.19 21.68
CA LEU A 202 -14.44 1.37 22.22
C LEU A 202 -14.36 2.51 21.21
N THR A 203 -13.93 2.25 19.97
CA THR A 203 -13.86 3.26 18.91
C THR A 203 -15.22 3.91 18.66
N ARG A 204 -16.31 3.15 18.67
CA ARG A 204 -17.67 3.70 18.55
C ARG A 204 -18.06 4.58 19.73
N ARG A 205 -17.65 4.21 20.94
CA ARG A 205 -17.92 5.02 22.14
C ARG A 205 -17.20 6.36 22.05
N PHE A 206 -15.92 6.35 21.66
CA PHE A 206 -15.14 7.57 21.45
C PHE A 206 -15.69 8.43 20.30
N ALA A 207 -16.09 7.80 19.18
CA ALA A 207 -16.70 8.51 18.06
C ALA A 207 -18.04 9.19 18.39
N ARG A 208 -18.75 8.73 19.43
CA ARG A 208 -20.01 9.34 19.88
C ARG A 208 -19.83 10.42 20.94
N SER A 209 -18.77 10.34 21.74
CA SER A 209 -18.57 11.25 22.87
C SER A 209 -18.01 12.62 22.46
N GLU A 210 -17.46 12.76 21.25
CA GLU A 210 -16.77 13.99 20.85
C GLU A 210 -17.32 14.55 19.54
N GLY A 211 -18.13 15.62 19.66
CA GLY A 211 -18.45 16.52 18.54
C GLY A 211 -17.28 17.41 18.10
N SER A 212 -16.04 17.06 18.48
CA SER A 212 -14.81 17.81 18.22
C SER A 212 -13.73 16.81 17.79
N ALA A 213 -13.37 16.85 16.51
CA ALA A 213 -12.39 15.96 15.88
C ALA A 213 -10.96 16.29 16.31
N SER A 214 -10.61 16.01 17.58
CA SER A 214 -9.24 16.19 18.06
C SER A 214 -8.28 15.26 17.28
N ALA A 215 -7.04 15.71 17.05
CA ALA A 215 -6.00 14.89 16.40
C ALA A 215 -5.73 13.59 17.19
N LEU A 216 -5.90 13.63 18.51
CA LEU A 216 -5.72 12.50 19.40
C LEU A 216 -6.81 11.43 19.20
N THR A 217 -8.05 11.85 18.92
CA THR A 217 -9.16 10.95 18.56
C THR A 217 -8.89 10.25 17.24
N ARG A 218 -8.38 10.98 16.22
CA ARG A 218 -8.00 10.41 14.93
C ARG A 218 -6.87 9.39 15.05
N PHE A 219 -5.81 9.72 15.80
CA PHE A 219 -4.71 8.79 16.09
C PHE A 219 -5.22 7.54 16.84
N SER A 220 -6.06 7.74 17.85
CA SER A 220 -6.64 6.65 18.65
C SER A 220 -7.49 5.71 17.79
N VAL A 221 -8.32 6.25 16.89
CA VAL A 221 -9.14 5.44 15.98
C VAL A 221 -8.28 4.58 15.06
N ALA A 222 -7.11 5.06 14.62
CA ALA A 222 -6.19 4.31 13.77
C ALA A 222 -5.36 3.26 14.54
N ALA A 223 -4.85 3.61 15.74
CA ALA A 223 -3.95 2.75 16.51
C ALA A 223 -4.69 1.66 17.31
N LEU A 224 -5.91 1.93 17.77
CA LEU A 224 -6.64 1.05 18.70
C LEU A 224 -6.96 -0.34 18.12
N PRO A 225 -7.31 -0.50 16.83
CA PRO A 225 -7.46 -1.82 16.22
C PRO A 225 -6.15 -2.63 16.21
N GLN A 226 -5.01 -1.99 15.93
CA GLN A 226 -3.70 -2.66 15.89
C GLN A 226 -3.27 -3.08 17.30
N ALA A 227 -3.43 -2.18 18.27
CA ALA A 227 -3.12 -2.45 19.67
C ALA A 227 -3.98 -3.59 20.24
N ALA A 228 -5.27 -3.63 19.90
CA ALA A 228 -6.16 -4.70 20.34
C ALA A 228 -5.83 -6.03 19.66
N ALA A 229 -5.53 -6.04 18.37
CA ALA A 229 -5.09 -7.25 17.69
C ALA A 229 -3.81 -7.81 18.32
N PHE A 230 -2.80 -6.95 18.54
CA PHE A 230 -1.56 -7.30 19.23
C PHE A 230 -1.80 -7.86 20.65
N THR A 231 -2.67 -7.20 21.43
CA THR A 231 -3.04 -7.67 22.78
C THR A 231 -3.77 -9.01 22.74
N GLY A 232 -4.60 -9.23 21.72
CA GLY A 232 -5.26 -10.52 21.50
C GLY A 232 -4.27 -11.65 21.25
N VAL A 233 -3.25 -11.41 20.41
CA VAL A 233 -2.19 -12.39 20.13
C VAL A 233 -1.32 -12.64 21.37
N LEU A 234 -0.91 -11.58 22.07
CA LEU A 234 -0.17 -11.72 23.33
C LEU A 234 -0.94 -12.53 24.37
N GLY A 235 -2.24 -12.25 24.52
CA GLY A 235 -3.11 -13.00 25.41
C GLY A 235 -3.22 -14.48 25.02
N ALA A 236 -3.20 -14.78 23.72
CA ALA A 236 -3.22 -16.14 23.21
C ALA A 236 -1.95 -16.90 23.57
N HIS A 237 -0.78 -16.31 23.31
CA HIS A 237 0.50 -16.93 23.70
C HIS A 237 0.60 -17.15 25.20
N ALA A 238 0.14 -16.19 26.02
CA ALA A 238 0.11 -16.35 27.47
C ALA A 238 -0.80 -17.49 27.92
N LEU A 239 -1.99 -17.62 27.31
CA LEU A 239 -2.94 -18.68 27.64
C LEU A 239 -2.44 -20.05 27.16
N GLU A 240 -1.84 -20.14 25.98
CA GLU A 240 -1.22 -21.36 25.46
C GLU A 240 -0.08 -21.85 26.33
N ALA A 241 0.79 -20.94 26.79
CA ALA A 241 1.86 -21.25 27.73
C ALA A 241 1.30 -21.74 29.07
N HIS A 242 0.23 -21.09 29.57
CA HIS A 242 -0.43 -21.50 30.81
C HIS A 242 -1.08 -22.89 30.71
N LEU A 243 -1.64 -23.23 29.54
CA LEU A 243 -2.25 -24.54 29.28
C LEU A 243 -1.23 -25.63 28.88
N GLY A 244 0.07 -25.30 28.82
CA GLY A 244 1.11 -26.23 28.39
C GLY A 244 1.03 -26.62 26.90
N LEU A 245 0.31 -25.85 26.09
CA LEU A 245 0.24 -26.04 24.64
C LEU A 245 1.48 -25.48 23.93
N ARG A 246 2.10 -24.47 24.55
CA ARG A 246 3.33 -23.83 24.11
C ARG A 246 4.38 -23.94 25.23
N PRO A 247 5.67 -24.16 24.92
CA PRO A 247 6.74 -24.04 25.90
C PRO A 247 6.71 -22.63 26.53
N GLY A 248 6.91 -22.53 27.85
CA GLY A 248 7.06 -21.23 28.50
C GLY A 248 8.31 -20.52 27.97
N GLY A 249 8.12 -19.37 27.31
CA GLY A 249 9.19 -18.54 26.77
C GLY A 249 9.39 -17.24 27.55
N ASP A 250 10.52 -16.57 27.32
CA ASP A 250 10.76 -15.21 27.81
C ASP A 250 9.71 -14.23 27.22
N ALA A 251 9.29 -13.25 28.02
CA ALA A 251 8.29 -12.25 27.62
C ALA A 251 8.73 -11.46 26.37
N ALA A 252 10.02 -11.21 26.21
CA ALA A 252 10.57 -10.56 25.01
C ALA A 252 10.33 -11.39 23.73
N ASN A 253 10.50 -12.72 23.82
CA ASN A 253 10.24 -13.62 22.69
C ASN A 253 8.74 -13.63 22.38
N ALA A 254 7.89 -13.68 23.41
CA ALA A 254 6.44 -13.64 23.24
C ALA A 254 5.97 -12.35 22.53
N VAL A 255 6.59 -11.20 22.81
CA VAL A 255 6.32 -9.92 22.13
C VAL A 255 6.68 -9.99 20.64
N VAL A 256 7.88 -10.46 20.30
CA VAL A 256 8.32 -10.55 18.91
C VAL A 256 7.49 -11.54 18.12
N GLU A 257 7.22 -12.71 18.69
CA GLU A 257 6.35 -13.72 18.07
C GLU A 257 4.94 -13.16 17.86
N SER A 258 4.44 -12.34 18.78
CA SER A 258 3.13 -11.69 18.64
C SER A 258 3.13 -10.64 17.52
N LEU A 259 4.22 -9.90 17.35
CA LEU A 259 4.40 -8.98 16.22
C LEU A 259 4.48 -9.73 14.89
N ALA A 260 5.23 -10.84 14.84
CA ALA A 260 5.32 -11.69 13.65
C ALA A 260 3.95 -12.23 13.26
N THR A 261 3.22 -12.76 14.24
CA THR A 261 1.86 -13.27 14.08
C THR A 261 0.90 -12.18 13.61
N LEU A 262 0.98 -10.97 14.18
CA LEU A 262 0.18 -9.83 13.75
C LEU A 262 0.46 -9.45 12.29
N LEU A 263 1.74 -9.42 11.89
CA LEU A 263 2.14 -9.14 10.52
C LEU A 263 1.61 -10.23 9.56
N GLN A 264 1.70 -11.50 9.94
CA GLN A 264 1.14 -12.62 9.16
C GLN A 264 -0.37 -12.44 8.97
N PHE A 265 -1.13 -12.11 10.03
CA PHE A 265 -2.57 -11.84 9.93
C PHE A 265 -2.86 -10.69 8.95
N HIS A 266 -2.03 -9.65 8.94
CA HIS A 266 -2.18 -8.53 8.03
C HIS A 266 -1.91 -8.92 6.57
N VAL A 267 -0.82 -9.65 6.33
CA VAL A 267 -0.46 -10.13 4.98
C VAL A 267 -1.50 -11.14 4.47
N GLY A 268 -1.87 -12.12 5.29
CA GLY A 268 -2.89 -13.11 4.97
C GLY A 268 -4.25 -12.48 4.68
N GLY A 269 -4.65 -11.48 5.47
CA GLY A 269 -5.87 -10.70 5.23
C GLY A 269 -5.86 -9.97 3.89
N ARG A 270 -4.75 -9.34 3.51
CA ARG A 270 -4.60 -8.68 2.19
C ARG A 270 -4.64 -9.67 1.03
N LEU A 271 -3.99 -10.84 1.18
CA LEU A 271 -4.02 -11.90 0.17
C LEU A 271 -5.43 -12.42 -0.03
N LEU A 272 -6.16 -12.64 1.07
CA LEU A 272 -7.57 -13.03 1.02
C LEU A 272 -8.41 -11.98 0.29
N HIS A 273 -8.27 -10.70 0.65
CA HIS A 273 -8.99 -9.60 -0.01
C HIS A 273 -8.73 -9.55 -1.52
N ARG A 274 -7.48 -9.72 -1.95
CA ARG A 274 -7.13 -9.78 -3.37
C ARG A 274 -7.74 -11.01 -4.06
N ALA A 275 -7.80 -12.15 -3.38
CA ALA A 275 -8.37 -13.38 -3.92
C ALA A 275 -9.89 -13.34 -4.02
N THR A 276 -10.60 -12.76 -3.05
CA THR A 276 -12.07 -12.69 -3.03
C THR A 276 -12.62 -11.51 -3.83
N GLY A 277 -11.82 -10.47 -4.05
CA GLY A 277 -12.20 -9.24 -4.75
C GLY A 277 -13.19 -8.36 -3.97
N GLY A 278 -13.31 -7.09 -4.38
CA GLY A 278 -14.19 -6.11 -3.72
C GLY A 278 -15.69 -6.38 -3.90
N SER A 279 -16.09 -7.23 -4.85
CA SER A 279 -17.50 -7.60 -5.06
C SER A 279 -18.06 -8.47 -3.92
N TYR A 280 -17.24 -9.34 -3.35
CA TYR A 280 -17.63 -10.21 -2.24
C TYR A 280 -17.89 -9.42 -0.95
N GLU A 281 -17.02 -8.46 -0.64
CA GLU A 281 -17.20 -7.54 0.50
C GLU A 281 -18.46 -6.69 0.36
N ARG A 282 -18.70 -6.13 -0.84
CA ARG A 282 -19.91 -5.37 -1.12
C ARG A 282 -21.18 -6.21 -0.88
N ARG A 283 -21.16 -7.51 -1.22
CA ARG A 283 -22.27 -8.43 -0.92
C ARG A 283 -22.45 -8.66 0.58
N LEU A 284 -21.37 -8.89 1.32
CA LEU A 284 -21.42 -9.04 2.78
C LEU A 284 -21.98 -7.78 3.46
N GLU A 285 -21.53 -6.61 3.01
CA GLU A 285 -22.00 -5.33 3.52
C GLU A 285 -23.47 -5.09 3.15
N ALA A 286 -23.88 -5.38 1.91
CA ALA A 286 -25.26 -5.24 1.46
C ALA A 286 -26.23 -6.12 2.27
N ILE A 287 -25.87 -7.38 2.52
CA ILE A 287 -26.70 -8.29 3.34
C ILE A 287 -26.76 -7.81 4.79
N GLY A 288 -25.64 -7.33 5.33
CA GLY A 288 -25.62 -6.75 6.67
C GLY A 288 -26.48 -5.49 6.78
N ARG A 289 -26.42 -4.59 5.78
CA ARG A 289 -27.30 -3.41 5.69
C ARG A 289 -28.77 -3.80 5.56
N HIS A 290 -29.10 -4.81 4.77
CA HIS A 290 -30.47 -5.31 4.61
C HIS A 290 -31.05 -5.88 5.91
N LEU A 291 -30.23 -6.61 6.68
CA LEU A 291 -30.61 -7.08 8.02
C LEU A 291 -30.82 -5.93 9.01
N GLU A 292 -30.03 -4.86 8.91
CA GLU A 292 -30.18 -3.67 9.75
C GLU A 292 -31.41 -2.83 9.38
N SER A 293 -31.68 -2.62 8.10
CA SER A 293 -32.86 -1.87 7.65
C SER A 293 -34.16 -2.61 7.96
N SER A 294 -34.17 -3.94 7.84
CA SER A 294 -35.31 -4.79 8.23
C SER A 294 -35.64 -4.70 9.73
N ARG A 295 -34.68 -4.32 10.57
CA ARG A 295 -34.90 -4.09 12.01
C ARG A 295 -35.66 -2.80 12.29
N LEU A 296 -35.49 -1.77 11.48
CA LEU A 296 -36.20 -0.49 11.62
C LEU A 296 -37.67 -0.60 11.22
N LEU A 297 -38.00 -1.58 10.36
CA LEU A 297 -39.35 -1.82 9.85
C LEU A 297 -40.12 -2.89 10.66
N ALA A 298 -39.45 -3.61 11.57
CA ALA A 298 -40.13 -4.59 12.39
C ALA A 298 -41.04 -3.88 13.41
N PRO A 299 -42.35 -4.20 13.47
CA PRO A 299 -43.24 -3.61 14.47
C PRO A 299 -42.67 -3.87 15.86
N ARG A 300 -42.53 -2.80 16.64
CA ARG A 300 -42.11 -2.88 18.04
C ARG A 300 -43.02 -3.91 18.71
N PRO A 301 -42.50 -4.99 19.30
CA PRO A 301 -43.35 -5.98 19.93
C PRO A 301 -44.24 -5.27 20.94
N PRO A 302 -45.55 -5.58 21.00
CA PRO A 302 -46.45 -4.97 21.97
C PRO A 302 -45.82 -5.19 23.35
N ALA A 303 -45.67 -4.11 24.11
CA ALA A 303 -45.13 -4.18 25.46
C ALA A 303 -46.02 -5.14 26.25
N ALA A 304 -45.52 -6.36 26.50
CA ALA A 304 -46.24 -7.34 27.30
C ALA A 304 -46.48 -6.71 28.68
N PRO A 305 -47.73 -6.46 29.09
CA PRO A 305 -48.01 -5.86 30.37
C PRO A 305 -47.81 -6.92 31.44
N GLY A 306 -46.78 -6.72 32.27
CA GLY A 306 -46.65 -7.34 33.59
C GLY A 306 -46.26 -8.81 33.60
N LEU A 307 -44.99 -9.08 33.91
CA LEU A 307 -44.55 -10.04 34.93
C LEU A 307 -43.02 -10.08 34.91
N LEU A 308 -42.41 -9.33 35.84
CA LEU A 308 -41.25 -9.68 36.68
C LEU A 308 -40.67 -8.38 37.28
N PRO A 309 -40.67 -8.21 38.62
CA PRO A 309 -39.99 -7.10 39.26
C PRO A 309 -38.50 -7.43 39.49
N ALA A 310 -37.67 -6.39 39.35
CA ALA A 310 -36.39 -6.20 40.02
C ALA A 310 -35.33 -7.33 39.91
N ALA A 311 -34.56 -7.32 38.82
CA ALA A 311 -33.13 -7.61 38.89
C ALA A 311 -32.37 -6.35 38.45
N GLY A 312 -31.53 -5.87 39.35
CA GLY A 312 -30.83 -4.58 39.28
C GLY A 312 -29.95 -4.42 38.04
N THR A 313 -29.73 -3.14 37.76
CA THR A 313 -28.96 -2.54 36.69
C THR A 313 -27.52 -3.07 36.56
N LEU A 314 -27.33 -4.15 35.81
CA LEU A 314 -26.16 -4.35 34.97
C LEU A 314 -26.63 -4.36 33.52
N ARG A 315 -26.86 -3.16 33.00
CA ARG A 315 -27.04 -2.92 31.57
C ARG A 315 -25.68 -3.25 30.92
N PRO A 316 -25.55 -4.32 30.12
CA PRO A 316 -24.28 -4.62 29.49
C PRO A 316 -23.91 -3.47 28.57
N ALA A 317 -22.66 -3.03 28.60
CA ALA A 317 -22.09 -2.01 27.72
C ALA A 317 -22.13 -2.36 26.21
N LEU A 318 -22.79 -3.47 25.84
CA LEU A 318 -23.08 -3.91 24.48
C LEU A 318 -24.32 -3.25 23.86
N ALA A 319 -25.05 -2.42 24.61
CA ALA A 319 -26.18 -1.65 24.11
C ALA A 319 -25.72 -0.36 23.40
N GLY A 320 -25.14 -0.49 22.21
CA GLY A 320 -24.91 0.62 21.28
C GLY A 320 -25.90 0.59 20.11
N GLU A 321 -26.86 1.51 20.09
CA GLU A 321 -27.79 1.76 18.97
C GLU A 321 -27.05 2.25 17.71
N THR A 322 -27.33 1.65 16.55
CA THR A 322 -27.07 2.12 15.16
C THR A 322 -25.62 2.31 14.69
N GLY A 323 -25.30 1.74 13.51
CA GLY A 323 -24.16 2.10 12.65
C GLY A 323 -23.08 1.02 12.46
N LEU A 324 -23.11 0.35 11.30
CA LEU A 324 -22.03 -0.41 10.62
C LEU A 324 -21.54 -1.72 11.29
N LEU A 325 -21.17 -2.68 10.46
CA LEU A 325 -20.86 -4.08 10.81
C LEU A 325 -19.48 -4.19 11.54
N PRO A 326 -19.34 -4.88 12.69
CA PRO A 326 -18.11 -4.84 13.50
C PRO A 326 -17.03 -5.91 13.21
N ASN A 327 -17.15 -6.74 12.16
CA ASN A 327 -16.45 -8.04 12.16
C ASN A 327 -15.57 -8.32 10.94
N THR A 328 -14.98 -7.28 10.37
CA THR A 328 -13.73 -7.36 9.61
C THR A 328 -12.82 -6.39 10.33
N VAL A 329 -11.65 -6.86 10.78
CA VAL A 329 -10.60 -5.94 11.26
C VAL A 329 -10.16 -5.16 10.03
N PHE A 330 -10.89 -4.08 9.71
CA PHE A 330 -10.51 -3.14 8.68
C PHE A 330 -9.35 -2.33 9.24
N MET A 331 -8.14 -2.69 8.83
CA MET A 331 -7.01 -1.79 8.96
C MET A 331 -7.15 -0.70 7.89
N SER A 332 -7.77 0.41 8.29
CA SER A 332 -7.85 1.63 7.49
C SER A 332 -6.45 2.19 7.24
N ASN A 333 -6.02 2.24 5.97
CA ASN A 333 -4.91 3.11 5.55
C ASN A 333 -5.41 4.56 5.65
N ASN A 334 -5.12 5.25 6.75
CA ASN A 334 -5.43 6.67 6.89
C ASN A 334 -4.11 7.44 7.06
N SER A 335 -3.47 7.79 5.93
CA SER A 335 -2.20 8.53 5.87
C SER A 335 -2.37 10.06 5.77
N ASN A 336 -3.56 10.60 6.04
CA ASN A 336 -3.81 12.05 5.94
C ASN A 336 -3.88 12.71 7.32
N ALA A 337 -2.73 13.02 7.90
CA ALA A 337 -2.62 13.96 9.02
C ALA A 337 -1.35 14.81 8.88
N SER A 338 -1.49 15.98 8.25
CA SER A 338 -0.43 16.99 8.16
C SER A 338 -0.44 17.88 9.42
N PRO A 339 0.70 18.15 10.08
CA PRO A 339 0.78 19.04 11.23
C PRO A 339 1.09 20.49 10.79
N SER A 340 0.16 21.43 11.01
CA SER A 340 0.47 22.85 11.00
C SER A 340 0.59 23.36 12.43
N ASN A 341 1.79 23.71 12.88
CA ASN A 341 1.98 24.58 14.05
C ASN A 341 3.23 25.44 13.88
N ARG A 342 3.03 26.75 13.78
CA ARG A 342 4.06 27.77 14.03
C ARG A 342 4.27 27.87 15.55
N PRO A 343 5.51 27.93 16.06
CA PRO A 343 5.76 28.30 17.46
C PRO A 343 5.67 29.83 17.64
N PRO A 344 5.28 30.32 18.84
CA PRO A 344 5.36 31.74 19.17
C PRO A 344 6.81 32.14 19.50
N ALA A 345 7.16 33.38 19.16
CA ALA A 345 8.44 34.00 19.46
C ALA A 345 8.60 34.25 20.98
N PHE A 346 9.79 33.97 21.51
CA PHE A 346 10.24 34.45 22.82
C PHE A 346 11.60 35.15 22.69
N HIS A 347 11.71 36.26 23.42
CA HIS A 347 12.81 37.23 23.47
C HIS A 347 14.09 36.68 24.12
N GLU A 348 15.20 37.21 23.59
CA GLU A 348 16.51 37.56 24.17
C GLU A 348 16.89 37.12 25.59
N GLY A 349 18.13 36.63 25.71
CA GLY A 349 19.01 37.07 26.80
C GLY A 349 20.02 36.03 27.30
N ILE A 350 21.30 36.42 27.25
CA ILE A 350 22.45 35.98 28.07
C ILE A 350 23.39 34.93 27.43
N GLU A 351 24.53 35.42 26.92
CA GLU A 351 25.80 34.66 26.85
C GLU A 351 26.41 34.54 28.27
N PRO A 352 27.26 33.52 28.52
CA PRO A 352 28.69 33.85 28.48
C PRO A 352 29.61 32.74 27.94
N SER A 353 30.55 33.18 27.11
CA SER A 353 31.99 32.89 27.08
C SER A 353 32.54 31.45 27.23
N GLY A 354 33.38 31.08 26.25
CA GLY A 354 34.70 30.53 26.54
C GLY A 354 34.95 29.09 26.08
N GLY A 355 35.66 28.93 24.96
CA GLY A 355 36.24 27.64 24.59
C GLY A 355 36.67 27.59 23.13
N GLY A 356 37.91 28.02 22.86
CA GLY A 356 38.52 27.89 21.54
C GLY A 356 38.54 26.43 21.08
N LYS A 357 37.77 26.14 20.03
CA LYS A 357 37.92 24.92 19.24
C LYS A 357 38.47 25.30 17.87
N ILE A 358 39.54 24.62 17.50
CA ILE A 358 40.06 24.57 16.13
C ILE A 358 38.91 24.12 15.24
N VAL A 359 38.35 25.06 14.47
CA VAL A 359 37.36 24.76 13.44
C VAL A 359 38.13 24.20 12.26
N ALA A 360 38.17 22.87 12.15
CA ALA A 360 38.34 22.27 10.83
C ALA A 360 37.18 22.79 9.98
N HIS A 361 37.48 23.51 8.89
CA HIS A 361 36.47 23.90 7.92
C HIS A 361 35.68 22.64 7.55
N PRO A 362 34.36 22.56 7.83
CA PRO A 362 33.57 21.46 7.30
C PRO A 362 33.72 21.55 5.78
N ALA A 363 34.16 20.46 5.16
CA ALA A 363 34.07 20.31 3.72
C ALA A 363 32.65 20.71 3.33
N GLN A 364 32.52 21.67 2.41
CA GLN A 364 31.22 22.16 1.97
C GLN A 364 30.38 20.94 1.59
N LEU A 365 29.31 20.70 2.36
CA LEU A 365 28.39 19.60 2.11
C LEU A 365 27.87 19.74 0.68
N ARG A 366 28.04 18.68 -0.12
CA ARG A 366 27.54 18.65 -1.49
C ARG A 366 26.03 18.89 -1.49
N ASP A 367 25.57 19.71 -2.43
CA ASP A 367 24.15 19.90 -2.69
C ASP A 367 23.63 18.70 -3.48
N LEU A 368 23.13 17.72 -2.73
CA LEU A 368 22.61 16.46 -3.25
C LEU A 368 21.44 16.67 -4.21
N LYS A 369 20.71 17.79 -4.08
CA LYS A 369 19.65 18.17 -5.03
C LYS A 369 20.25 18.59 -6.36
N ALA A 370 21.26 19.47 -6.34
CA ALA A 370 21.95 19.90 -7.55
C ALA A 370 22.66 18.72 -8.27
N ASP A 371 23.17 17.75 -7.53
CA ASP A 371 23.77 16.53 -8.09
C ASP A 371 22.71 15.63 -8.77
N LEU A 372 21.50 15.54 -8.22
CA LEU A 372 20.40 14.76 -8.83
C LEU A 372 19.75 15.49 -10.03
N ASP A 373 19.72 16.81 -10.02
CA ASP A 373 19.28 17.62 -11.16
C ASP A 373 20.28 17.51 -12.33
N ARG A 374 21.59 17.51 -12.04
CA ARG A 374 22.62 17.23 -13.04
C ARG A 374 22.51 15.80 -13.59
N LEU A 375 22.24 14.82 -12.72
CA LEU A 375 22.05 13.43 -13.13
C LEU A 375 20.90 13.28 -14.14
N GLU A 376 19.78 13.99 -13.95
CA GLU A 376 18.65 14.00 -14.90
C GLU A 376 19.07 14.55 -16.27
N VAL A 377 19.80 15.67 -16.29
CA VAL A 377 20.30 16.30 -17.53
C VAL A 377 21.26 15.36 -18.27
N THR A 378 22.16 14.68 -17.54
CA THR A 378 23.13 13.76 -18.13
C THR A 378 22.45 12.49 -18.64
N LEU A 379 21.49 11.91 -17.90
CA LEU A 379 20.67 10.78 -18.35
C LEU A 379 19.87 11.11 -19.62
N TYR A 380 19.29 12.30 -19.68
CA TYR A 380 18.57 12.77 -20.87
C TYR A 380 19.49 12.98 -22.07
N ALA A 381 20.71 13.49 -21.84
CA ALA A 381 21.71 13.66 -22.90
C ALA A 381 22.19 12.30 -23.45
N VAL A 382 22.40 11.29 -22.61
CA VAL A 382 22.75 9.91 -23.02
C VAL A 382 21.64 9.31 -23.88
N PHE A 383 20.41 9.42 -23.41
CA PHE A 383 19.23 8.93 -24.13
C PHE A 383 19.08 9.59 -25.51
N ARG A 384 19.24 10.93 -25.57
CA ARG A 384 19.20 11.67 -26.84
C ARG A 384 20.36 11.27 -27.77
N ALA A 385 21.54 10.99 -27.25
CA ALA A 385 22.69 10.54 -28.04
C ALA A 385 22.51 9.10 -28.58
N GLU A 386 21.83 8.20 -27.86
CA GLU A 386 21.42 6.88 -28.38
C GLU A 386 20.51 7.00 -29.61
N THR A 387 19.57 7.95 -29.60
CA THR A 387 18.72 8.21 -30.78
C THR A 387 19.47 8.80 -31.98
N GLY A 388 20.75 9.18 -31.80
CA GLY A 388 21.56 9.88 -32.78
C GLY A 388 23.00 9.38 -32.92
N THR A 389 23.27 8.08 -32.84
CA THR A 389 24.53 7.35 -33.19
C THR A 389 25.92 7.91 -32.82
N ARG A 390 26.08 9.07 -32.17
CA ARG A 390 27.38 9.64 -31.76
C ARG A 390 27.30 10.28 -30.37
N GLY A 391 28.18 9.85 -29.46
CA GLY A 391 28.48 10.55 -28.20
C GLY A 391 27.79 10.04 -26.94
N TRP A 392 27.08 8.92 -27.01
CA TRP A 392 26.43 8.30 -25.84
C TRP A 392 27.46 7.81 -24.81
N GLU A 393 28.68 7.48 -25.25
CA GLU A 393 29.73 6.92 -24.39
C GLU A 393 30.23 7.95 -23.37
N THR A 394 30.38 9.21 -23.79
CA THR A 394 30.79 10.31 -22.90
C THR A 394 29.70 10.60 -21.88
N GLY A 395 28.43 10.67 -22.32
CA GLY A 395 27.32 10.88 -21.39
C GLY A 395 27.17 9.72 -20.40
N ALA A 396 27.31 8.47 -20.85
CA ALA A 396 27.16 7.29 -19.98
C ALA A 396 28.25 7.25 -18.91
N ARG A 397 29.49 7.61 -19.30
CA ARG A 397 30.63 7.76 -18.37
C ARG A 397 30.39 8.87 -17.36
N ASP A 398 29.95 10.05 -17.80
CA ASP A 398 29.71 11.19 -16.92
C ASP A 398 28.56 10.89 -15.94
N THR A 399 27.51 10.24 -16.43
CA THR A 399 26.38 9.82 -15.59
C THR A 399 26.79 8.77 -14.56
N ALA A 400 27.57 7.75 -14.94
CA ALA A 400 28.05 6.72 -14.00
C ALA A 400 28.90 7.33 -12.87
N ARG A 401 29.77 8.30 -13.20
CA ARG A 401 30.58 9.05 -12.22
C ARG A 401 29.71 9.87 -11.27
N GLU A 402 28.68 10.52 -11.81
CA GLU A 402 27.75 11.34 -11.02
C GLU A 402 26.94 10.49 -10.04
N VAL A 403 26.41 9.35 -10.49
CA VAL A 403 25.71 8.42 -9.59
C VAL A 403 26.64 7.86 -8.52
N GLN A 404 27.86 7.46 -8.88
CA GLN A 404 28.81 6.94 -7.90
C GLN A 404 29.11 7.98 -6.81
N ALA A 405 29.29 9.25 -7.18
CA ALA A 405 29.53 10.32 -6.22
C ALA A 405 28.31 10.56 -5.31
N ILE A 406 27.09 10.44 -5.83
CA ILE A 406 25.84 10.51 -5.05
C ILE A 406 25.76 9.36 -4.05
N VAL A 407 26.08 8.13 -4.47
CA VAL A 407 26.07 6.94 -3.62
C VAL A 407 27.11 7.05 -2.50
N GLU A 408 28.33 7.51 -2.80
CA GLU A 408 29.40 7.73 -1.82
C GLU A 408 29.03 8.81 -0.79
N GLU A 409 28.40 9.91 -1.21
CA GLU A 409 27.89 10.95 -0.31
C GLU A 409 26.75 10.43 0.58
N LEU A 410 25.84 9.62 0.04
CA LEU A 410 24.77 8.98 0.82
C LEU A 410 25.33 8.00 1.86
N GLN A 411 26.34 7.20 1.50
CA GLN A 411 27.03 6.32 2.46
C GLN A 411 27.67 7.12 3.59
N HIS A 412 28.32 8.24 3.26
CA HIS A 412 28.93 9.11 4.24
C HIS A 412 27.90 9.68 5.22
N ARG A 413 26.78 10.24 4.72
CA ARG A 413 25.71 10.81 5.55
C ARG A 413 25.05 9.78 6.45
N ILE A 414 24.72 8.62 5.89
CA ILE A 414 24.11 7.52 6.66
C ILE A 414 25.09 6.97 7.70
N GLY A 415 26.39 6.92 7.39
CA GLY A 415 27.43 6.51 8.34
C GLY A 415 27.55 7.44 9.55
N GLN A 416 27.12 8.70 9.43
CA GLN A 416 27.05 9.66 10.53
C GLN A 416 25.74 9.59 11.32
N GLU A 417 24.71 8.90 10.81
CA GLU A 417 23.42 8.70 11.47
C GLU A 417 23.29 7.24 11.96
N PRO A 418 23.64 6.94 13.23
CA PRO A 418 23.65 5.55 13.73
C PRO A 418 22.27 4.88 13.70
N SER A 419 21.18 5.67 13.68
CA SER A 419 19.80 5.17 13.50
C SER A 419 19.52 4.58 12.11
N ARG A 420 20.43 4.77 11.14
CA ARG A 420 20.27 4.34 9.75
C ARG A 420 21.41 3.45 9.24
N ALA A 421 22.28 2.98 10.13
CA ALA A 421 23.43 2.15 9.78
C ALA A 421 23.07 0.87 8.99
N GLU A 422 21.84 0.37 9.15
CA GLU A 422 21.28 -0.77 8.40
C GLU A 422 21.18 -0.55 6.89
N LEU A 423 21.25 0.70 6.41
CA LEU A 423 21.17 1.05 4.99
C LEU A 423 22.54 1.04 4.28
N LEU A 424 23.65 1.01 5.04
CA LEU A 424 25.01 1.05 4.49
C LEU A 424 25.35 -0.13 3.56
N PRO A 425 24.96 -1.38 3.85
CA PRO A 425 25.24 -2.51 2.96
C PRO A 425 24.59 -2.37 1.57
N TYR A 426 23.36 -1.86 1.52
CA TYR A 426 22.62 -1.65 0.26
C TYR A 426 23.26 -0.57 -0.61
N LEU A 427 23.71 0.52 0.01
CA LEU A 427 24.45 1.56 -0.72
C LEU A 427 25.82 1.07 -1.19
N ALA A 428 26.48 0.19 -0.43
CA ALA A 428 27.77 -0.40 -0.84
C ALA A 428 27.62 -1.29 -2.08
N GLU A 429 26.52 -2.06 -2.16
CA GLU A 429 26.17 -2.88 -3.32
C GLU A 429 25.88 -2.01 -4.55
N LEU A 430 25.04 -0.98 -4.42
CA LEU A 430 24.78 -0.01 -5.50
C LEU A 430 26.07 0.65 -6.00
N GLY A 431 26.98 1.05 -5.11
CA GLY A 431 28.27 1.63 -5.48
C GLY A 431 29.16 0.65 -6.27
N LEU A 432 29.06 -0.65 -5.99
CA LEU A 432 29.79 -1.69 -6.72
C LEU A 432 29.19 -1.93 -8.12
N GLU A 433 27.87 -1.87 -8.27
CA GLU A 433 27.18 -1.96 -9.56
C GLU A 433 27.60 -0.81 -10.49
N TYR A 434 27.62 0.44 -9.99
CA TYR A 434 28.00 1.61 -10.80
C TYR A 434 29.48 1.63 -11.20
N ARG A 435 30.38 1.15 -10.35
CA ARG A 435 31.80 0.94 -10.74
C ARG A 435 31.94 -0.08 -11.86
N THR A 436 31.14 -1.14 -11.82
CA THR A 436 31.12 -2.16 -12.87
C THR A 436 30.62 -1.58 -14.19
N ILE A 437 29.54 -0.81 -14.15
CA ILE A 437 29.00 -0.04 -15.28
C ILE A 437 30.08 0.88 -15.86
N GLN A 438 30.77 1.66 -15.03
CA GLN A 438 31.83 2.57 -15.47
C GLN A 438 32.99 1.81 -16.16
N HIS A 439 33.40 0.67 -15.61
CA HIS A 439 34.44 -0.16 -16.22
C HIS A 439 34.02 -0.67 -17.62
N LEU A 440 32.76 -1.08 -17.79
CA LEU A 440 32.24 -1.51 -19.09
C LEU A 440 32.25 -0.37 -20.12
N VAL A 441 31.85 0.84 -19.72
CA VAL A 441 31.91 2.05 -20.58
C VAL A 441 33.35 2.40 -20.96
N ASP A 442 34.28 2.36 -20.00
CA ASP A 442 35.69 2.67 -20.26
C ASP A 442 36.32 1.64 -21.21
N ARG A 443 35.95 0.37 -21.09
CA ARG A 443 36.39 -0.69 -22.01
C ARG A 443 35.83 -0.49 -23.42
N ALA A 444 34.56 -0.12 -23.55
CA ALA A 444 33.93 0.20 -24.84
C ALA A 444 34.61 1.40 -25.53
N ILE A 445 34.97 2.42 -24.76
CA ILE A 445 35.67 3.62 -25.29
C ILE A 445 37.09 3.28 -25.74
N LEU A 446 37.81 2.43 -24.99
CA LEU A 446 39.16 1.98 -25.34
C LEU A 446 39.18 1.06 -26.57
N ALA A 447 38.10 0.32 -26.82
CA ALA A 447 37.97 -0.57 -27.99
C ALA A 447 37.79 0.19 -29.33
N GLY A 448 37.52 1.50 -29.29
CA GLY A 448 37.51 2.37 -30.46
C GLY A 448 36.36 2.11 -31.44
N ARG A 449 35.21 2.80 -31.22
CA ARG A 449 34.03 3.05 -32.09
C ARG A 449 33.38 1.92 -32.90
N GLU A 450 34.04 0.81 -33.19
CA GLU A 450 33.44 -0.35 -33.86
C GLU A 450 33.44 -1.52 -32.90
N LEU A 451 32.44 -1.54 -32.03
CA LEU A 451 32.11 -2.73 -31.26
C LEU A 451 31.58 -3.80 -32.23
N PRO A 452 32.19 -4.99 -32.31
CA PRO A 452 31.72 -6.05 -33.19
C PRO A 452 30.26 -6.43 -32.85
N PRO A 453 29.49 -7.00 -33.79
CA PRO A 453 28.07 -7.34 -33.58
C PRO A 453 27.78 -8.23 -32.36
N SER A 454 28.78 -9.00 -31.90
CA SER A 454 28.72 -9.76 -30.64
C SER A 454 28.54 -8.86 -29.41
N ASP A 455 29.01 -7.62 -29.48
CA ASP A 455 29.07 -6.66 -28.39
C ASP A 455 27.85 -5.72 -28.39
N ALA A 456 27.02 -5.74 -29.44
CA ALA A 456 25.68 -5.12 -29.40
C ALA A 456 24.79 -5.78 -28.34
N LEU A 457 25.00 -7.08 -28.09
CA LEU A 457 24.41 -7.80 -26.97
C LEU A 457 24.92 -7.27 -25.62
N ASP A 458 26.19 -6.82 -25.57
CA ASP A 458 26.81 -6.23 -24.39
C ASP A 458 26.39 -4.77 -24.16
N ILE A 459 26.09 -4.01 -25.23
CA ILE A 459 25.46 -2.69 -25.13
C ILE A 459 24.02 -2.82 -24.61
N HIS A 460 23.23 -3.75 -25.14
CA HIS A 460 21.86 -3.98 -24.64
C HIS A 460 21.87 -4.50 -23.19
N ARG A 461 22.78 -5.41 -22.84
CA ARG A 461 23.01 -5.83 -21.45
C ARG A 461 23.44 -4.65 -20.59
N PHE A 462 24.34 -3.80 -21.08
CA PHE A 462 24.78 -2.59 -20.39
C PHE A 462 23.59 -1.68 -20.06
N PHE A 463 22.72 -1.34 -21.03
CA PHE A 463 21.54 -0.54 -20.77
C PHE A 463 20.52 -1.24 -19.85
N THR A 464 20.40 -2.56 -19.94
CA THR A 464 19.55 -3.35 -19.03
C THR A 464 20.07 -3.31 -17.59
N TYR A 465 21.38 -3.50 -17.39
CA TYR A 465 22.03 -3.42 -16.08
C TYR A 465 21.97 -1.99 -15.53
N TYR A 466 22.29 -1.01 -16.37
CA TYR A 466 22.24 0.40 -16.03
C TYR A 466 20.83 0.85 -15.62
N TYR A 467 19.81 0.42 -16.35
CA TYR A 467 18.40 0.64 -16.03
C TYR A 467 18.03 0.01 -14.69
N ARG A 468 18.43 -1.24 -14.46
CA ARG A 468 18.16 -1.96 -13.22
C ARG A 468 18.80 -1.27 -12.01
N SER A 469 20.08 -0.90 -12.10
CA SER A 469 20.81 -0.22 -11.02
C SER A 469 20.25 1.17 -10.73
N THR A 470 19.87 1.92 -11.78
CA THR A 470 19.23 3.24 -11.63
C THR A 470 17.84 3.13 -11.02
N ASN A 471 17.06 2.13 -11.42
CA ASN A 471 15.76 1.85 -10.83
C ASN A 471 15.89 1.40 -9.36
N ASN A 472 16.91 0.60 -9.01
CA ASN A 472 17.20 0.21 -7.64
C ASN A 472 17.59 1.41 -6.77
N LEU A 473 18.40 2.33 -7.28
CA LEU A 473 18.76 3.57 -6.60
C LEU A 473 17.53 4.47 -6.37
N ILE A 474 16.68 4.63 -7.38
CA ILE A 474 15.44 5.40 -7.27
C ILE A 474 14.52 4.79 -6.22
N ASN A 475 14.31 3.47 -6.28
CA ASN A 475 13.47 2.77 -5.31
C ASN A 475 14.07 2.87 -3.89
N PHE A 476 15.39 2.79 -3.75
CA PHE A 476 16.06 2.97 -2.46
C PHE A 476 15.79 4.38 -1.89
N ILE A 477 15.92 5.43 -2.70
CA ILE A 477 15.63 6.81 -2.29
C ILE A 477 14.11 6.97 -1.96
N ASP A 478 13.23 6.37 -2.76
CA ASP A 478 11.76 6.33 -2.54
C ASP A 478 11.40 5.73 -1.17
N HIS A 479 12.01 4.60 -0.81
CA HIS A 479 11.62 3.83 0.37
C HIS A 479 12.25 4.33 1.67
N THR A 480 13.38 5.04 1.57
CA THR A 480 14.12 5.53 2.75
C THR A 480 13.74 6.96 3.15
N ALA A 481 12.99 7.69 2.30
CA ALA A 481 12.60 9.08 2.49
C ALA A 481 13.77 10.03 2.84
N LEU A 482 15.00 9.67 2.43
CA LEU A 482 16.23 10.39 2.75
C LEU A 482 16.28 11.79 2.11
N ILE A 483 15.53 12.00 1.03
CA ILE A 483 15.48 13.28 0.32
C ILE A 483 14.05 13.52 -0.19
N GLN A 484 13.40 14.59 0.25
CA GLN A 484 12.01 14.88 -0.14
C GLN A 484 11.86 15.48 -1.57
N GLN A 485 12.95 15.93 -2.22
CA GLN A 485 12.85 16.79 -3.41
C GLN A 485 13.69 16.54 -4.69
N PRO A 486 14.33 15.37 -4.94
CA PRO A 486 14.86 15.01 -6.27
C PRO A 486 14.24 13.74 -6.86
N LEU A 487 13.25 13.17 -6.17
CA LEU A 487 12.57 11.92 -6.51
C LEU A 487 11.88 11.96 -7.89
N GLU A 488 11.42 13.15 -8.28
CA GLU A 488 10.67 13.39 -9.50
C GLU A 488 11.54 13.31 -10.75
N ASN A 489 12.77 13.83 -10.67
CA ASN A 489 13.74 13.86 -11.76
C ASN A 489 14.27 12.45 -12.05
N ALA A 490 14.48 11.68 -11.00
CA ALA A 490 14.87 10.28 -11.10
C ALA A 490 13.73 9.40 -11.68
N ARG A 491 12.47 9.65 -11.30
CA ARG A 491 11.28 9.00 -11.88
C ARG A 491 11.05 9.38 -13.36
N ARG A 492 11.32 10.63 -13.77
CA ARG A 492 11.31 11.04 -15.19
C ARG A 492 12.38 10.31 -15.99
N ALA A 493 13.61 10.26 -15.49
CA ALA A 493 14.69 9.54 -16.14
C ALA A 493 14.35 8.05 -16.33
N ARG A 494 13.72 7.40 -15.33
CA ARG A 494 13.20 6.02 -15.45
C ARG A 494 12.16 5.88 -16.58
N SER A 495 11.23 6.81 -16.71
CA SER A 495 10.19 6.79 -17.75
C SER A 495 10.76 7.03 -19.15
N TRP A 496 11.77 7.87 -19.29
CA TRP A 496 12.45 8.09 -20.57
C TRP A 496 13.25 6.86 -20.98
N LEU A 497 14.04 6.28 -20.07
CA LEU A 497 14.82 5.06 -20.32
C LEU A 497 13.94 3.87 -20.72
N GLN A 498 12.78 3.72 -20.07
CA GLN A 498 11.83 2.64 -20.40
C GLN A 498 11.27 2.80 -21.83
N ARG A 499 10.91 4.03 -22.24
CA ARG A 499 10.39 4.30 -23.59
C ARG A 499 11.43 4.06 -24.69
N GLY A 500 12.70 4.37 -24.45
CA GLY A 500 13.77 4.05 -25.41
C GLY A 500 14.01 2.56 -25.56
N LEU A 501 13.96 1.79 -24.45
CA LEU A 501 14.06 0.33 -24.49
C LEU A 501 12.89 -0.32 -25.25
N GLU A 502 11.70 0.27 -25.15
CA GLU A 502 10.49 -0.18 -25.87
C GLU A 502 10.46 0.27 -27.35
N GLY A 503 11.45 1.05 -27.80
CA GLY A 503 11.55 1.54 -29.18
C GLY A 503 10.54 2.63 -29.53
N GLU A 504 9.80 3.15 -28.55
CA GLU A 504 8.79 4.20 -28.76
C GLU A 504 9.49 5.54 -28.98
N HIS A 505 9.51 5.99 -30.24
CA HIS A 505 9.84 7.37 -30.56
C HIS A 505 8.71 8.24 -30.03
N SER A 506 8.99 9.06 -29.01
CA SER A 506 8.06 10.13 -28.67
C SER A 506 7.96 11.02 -29.89
N ALA A 507 6.80 11.02 -30.56
CA ALA A 507 6.46 12.10 -31.45
C ALA A 507 6.60 13.37 -30.61
N GLU A 508 7.53 14.25 -30.99
CA GLU A 508 7.61 15.58 -30.42
C GLU A 508 6.24 16.22 -30.64
N ILE A 509 5.41 16.27 -29.58
CA ILE A 509 4.21 17.10 -29.58
C ILE A 509 4.75 18.52 -29.53
N GLU A 510 4.98 19.09 -30.71
CA GLU A 510 5.23 20.52 -30.92
C GLU A 510 4.32 21.34 -30.00
N ASP A 511 4.85 22.46 -29.49
CA ASP A 511 4.12 23.38 -28.63
C ASP A 511 2.71 23.63 -29.17
N ALA A 512 1.73 22.94 -28.56
CA ALA A 512 0.35 22.97 -28.98
C ALA A 512 -0.11 24.43 -29.08
N ILE A 513 -0.26 24.86 -30.33
CA ILE A 513 -0.84 26.13 -30.74
C ILE A 513 -2.21 26.19 -30.08
N ILE A 514 -2.52 27.30 -29.41
CA ILE A 514 -3.85 27.56 -28.86
C ILE A 514 -4.83 27.34 -30.00
N HIS A 515 -5.63 26.28 -29.93
CA HIS A 515 -6.61 26.03 -30.98
C HIS A 515 -7.65 27.15 -30.87
N PRO A 516 -7.79 28.01 -31.90
CA PRO A 516 -8.56 29.26 -31.82
C PRO A 516 -10.02 29.04 -31.43
N ASP A 517 -10.50 27.81 -31.60
CA ASP A 517 -11.86 27.41 -31.36
C ASP A 517 -12.06 26.67 -30.01
N SER A 518 -11.00 26.40 -29.25
CA SER A 518 -11.10 25.80 -27.92
C SER A 518 -11.79 26.79 -26.95
N PRO A 519 -12.75 26.33 -26.12
CA PRO A 519 -13.30 27.18 -25.06
C PRO A 519 -12.27 27.46 -23.97
N TYR A 520 -11.20 26.66 -23.89
CA TYR A 520 -10.08 26.88 -22.99
C TYR A 520 -8.99 27.72 -23.64
N THR A 521 -8.53 28.72 -22.88
CA THR A 521 -7.31 29.47 -23.19
C THR A 521 -6.17 28.93 -22.35
N ARG A 522 -5.10 28.49 -23.00
CA ARG A 522 -3.86 28.12 -22.34
C ARG A 522 -3.18 29.39 -21.80
N LEU A 523 -2.99 29.46 -20.49
CA LEU A 523 -2.25 30.51 -19.80
C LEU A 523 -0.73 30.32 -19.97
N PRO A 524 0.10 31.37 -19.77
CA PRO A 524 1.55 31.30 -19.96
C PRO A 524 2.26 30.24 -19.09
N ASP A 525 1.69 29.90 -17.93
CA ASP A 525 2.18 28.84 -17.05
C ASP A 525 1.79 27.42 -17.51
N GLY A 526 1.07 27.33 -18.63
CA GLY A 526 0.56 26.08 -19.19
C GLY A 526 -0.74 25.60 -18.55
N SER A 527 -1.35 26.37 -17.66
CA SER A 527 -2.71 26.09 -17.16
C SER A 527 -3.78 26.44 -18.19
N TYR A 528 -5.00 25.92 -18.04
CA TYR A 528 -6.13 26.24 -18.92
C TYR A 528 -7.14 27.05 -18.12
N ASN A 529 -7.65 28.11 -18.72
CA ASN A 529 -8.75 28.87 -18.14
C ASN A 529 -9.94 28.90 -19.09
N LEU A 530 -11.13 28.71 -18.55
CA LEU A 530 -12.38 28.78 -19.30
C LEU A 530 -12.84 30.25 -19.29
N LEU A 531 -12.48 31.02 -20.32
CA LEU A 531 -12.68 32.47 -20.31
C LEU A 531 -14.08 32.93 -20.71
N ARG A 532 -14.88 32.09 -21.39
CA ARG A 532 -16.18 32.49 -21.95
C ARG A 532 -17.31 32.25 -20.95
N PRO A 533 -17.85 33.26 -20.24
CA PRO A 533 -18.97 33.05 -19.32
C PRO A 533 -20.23 32.60 -20.08
N GLY A 534 -21.18 32.00 -19.37
CA GLY A 534 -22.49 31.64 -19.93
C GLY A 534 -22.55 30.34 -20.75
N LEU A 535 -21.44 29.59 -20.85
CA LEU A 535 -21.46 28.24 -21.44
C LEU A 535 -22.37 27.29 -20.64
N HIS A 536 -23.01 26.37 -21.34
CA HIS A 536 -23.61 25.19 -20.75
C HIS A 536 -22.56 24.08 -20.63
N VAL A 537 -22.14 23.79 -19.40
CA VAL A 537 -21.09 22.80 -19.09
C VAL A 537 -21.72 21.57 -18.44
N ALA A 538 -21.55 20.39 -19.04
CA ALA A 538 -21.88 19.13 -18.37
C ALA A 538 -20.65 18.62 -17.61
N ILE A 539 -20.82 18.21 -16.36
CA ILE A 539 -19.73 17.64 -15.56
C ILE A 539 -20.04 16.21 -15.19
N ILE A 540 -19.12 15.31 -15.48
CA ILE A 540 -19.21 13.89 -15.12
C ILE A 540 -18.10 13.59 -14.11
N GLY A 541 -18.45 12.94 -13.00
CA GLY A 541 -17.44 12.38 -12.09
C GLY A 541 -16.81 13.33 -11.07
N ASP A 542 -17.32 14.56 -10.93
CA ASP A 542 -16.83 15.56 -9.97
C ASP A 542 -17.35 15.29 -8.55
N GLU A 543 -16.85 14.22 -7.92
CA GLU A 543 -17.25 13.86 -6.56
C GLU A 543 -17.09 15.07 -5.63
N ASN A 544 -18.16 15.40 -4.89
CA ASN A 544 -18.21 16.54 -3.96
C ASN A 544 -18.35 17.93 -4.60
N ALA A 545 -18.57 18.01 -5.90
CA ALA A 545 -18.87 19.24 -6.62
C ALA A 545 -17.83 20.39 -6.57
N PRO A 546 -16.52 20.20 -6.29
CA PRO A 546 -15.60 21.35 -6.28
C PRO A 546 -15.54 22.05 -7.63
N ARG A 547 -15.47 21.29 -8.75
CA ARG A 547 -15.40 21.88 -10.08
C ARG A 547 -16.74 22.45 -10.53
N THR A 548 -17.83 21.75 -10.21
CA THR A 548 -19.21 22.20 -10.39
C THR A 548 -19.44 23.55 -9.73
N PHE A 549 -18.96 23.70 -8.49
CA PHE A 549 -19.07 24.95 -7.75
C PHE A 549 -18.28 26.08 -8.43
N GLN A 550 -17.04 25.81 -8.83
CA GLN A 550 -16.17 26.79 -9.49
C GLN A 550 -16.75 27.27 -10.82
N LEU A 551 -17.24 26.37 -11.66
CA LEU A 551 -17.82 26.72 -12.96
C LEU A 551 -19.12 27.54 -12.80
N ALA A 552 -19.95 27.22 -11.81
CA ALA A 552 -21.10 28.04 -11.49
C ALA A 552 -20.69 29.44 -10.99
N GLU A 553 -19.63 29.55 -10.18
CA GLU A 553 -19.06 30.82 -9.72
C GLU A 553 -18.50 31.68 -10.87
N MET A 554 -18.03 31.05 -11.95
CA MET A 554 -17.60 31.71 -13.18
C MET A 554 -18.77 32.14 -14.09
N GLY A 555 -20.01 31.89 -13.69
CA GLY A 555 -21.23 32.29 -14.43
C GLY A 555 -21.63 31.33 -15.55
N HIS A 556 -21.19 30.07 -15.49
CA HIS A 556 -21.63 29.02 -16.41
C HIS A 556 -22.93 28.36 -15.91
N ARG A 557 -23.72 27.83 -16.85
CA ARG A 557 -24.80 26.89 -16.52
C ARG A 557 -24.19 25.49 -16.45
N VAL A 558 -24.27 24.83 -15.31
CA VAL A 558 -23.62 23.54 -15.06
C VAL A 558 -24.66 22.44 -14.89
N THR A 559 -24.57 21.37 -15.68
CA THR A 559 -25.33 20.13 -15.45
C THR A 559 -24.41 19.07 -14.87
N HIS A 560 -24.58 18.74 -13.59
CA HIS A 560 -23.82 17.70 -12.90
C HIS A 560 -24.47 16.32 -13.11
N LEU A 561 -23.69 15.38 -13.64
CA LEU A 561 -24.12 14.03 -13.99
C LEU A 561 -23.47 12.97 -13.10
N SER A 562 -24.28 12.04 -12.60
CA SER A 562 -23.81 10.84 -11.89
C SER A 562 -24.76 9.67 -12.12
N ASP A 563 -24.20 8.46 -12.24
CA ASP A 563 -24.94 7.19 -12.29
C ASP A 563 -25.49 6.79 -10.91
N ASP A 564 -24.79 7.15 -9.84
CA ASP A 564 -25.21 6.89 -8.46
C ASP A 564 -26.06 8.05 -7.91
N LEU A 565 -27.38 7.83 -7.83
CA LEU A 565 -28.33 8.78 -7.24
C LEU A 565 -28.01 9.18 -5.80
N SER A 566 -27.35 8.31 -5.03
CA SER A 566 -26.95 8.60 -3.65
C SER A 566 -25.74 9.55 -3.61
N VAL A 567 -24.79 9.37 -4.52
CA VAL A 567 -23.67 10.31 -4.72
C VAL A 567 -24.22 11.64 -5.21
N LEU A 568 -25.11 11.65 -6.21
CA LEU A 568 -25.74 12.86 -6.74
C LEU A 568 -26.40 13.71 -5.65
N ARG A 569 -27.26 13.10 -4.81
CA ARG A 569 -27.91 13.80 -3.68
C ARG A 569 -26.92 14.30 -2.62
N THR A 570 -25.87 13.53 -2.38
CA THR A 570 -24.83 13.90 -1.41
C THR A 570 -24.03 15.10 -1.91
N THR A 571 -23.67 15.08 -3.19
CA THR A 571 -22.97 16.14 -3.91
C THR A 571 -23.80 17.42 -3.94
N GLU A 572 -25.09 17.32 -4.28
CA GLU A 572 -26.06 18.42 -4.22
C GLU A 572 -26.12 19.05 -2.82
N ARG A 573 -26.26 18.24 -1.77
CA ARG A 573 -26.28 18.73 -0.39
C ARG A 573 -24.97 19.43 -0.01
N ARG A 574 -23.81 18.90 -0.42
CA ARG A 574 -22.50 19.51 -0.15
C ARG A 574 -22.35 20.84 -0.87
N LEU A 575 -22.79 20.91 -2.12
CA LEU A 575 -22.80 22.14 -2.89
C LEU A 575 -23.67 23.20 -2.20
N HIS A 576 -24.90 22.86 -1.80
CA HIS A 576 -25.79 23.75 -1.09
C HIS A 576 -25.16 24.30 0.20
N LEU A 577 -24.52 23.43 1.00
CA LEU A 577 -23.81 23.83 2.22
C LEU A 577 -22.61 24.76 1.93
N ARG A 578 -21.84 24.52 0.87
CA ARG A 578 -20.74 25.40 0.46
C ARG A 578 -21.26 26.77 0.04
N THR A 579 -22.31 26.80 -0.77
CA THR A 579 -22.97 28.04 -1.20
C THR A 579 -23.52 28.81 -0.01
N GLN A 580 -24.19 28.15 0.92
CA GLN A 580 -24.69 28.77 2.15
C GLN A 580 -23.55 29.40 2.95
N ARG A 581 -22.44 28.68 3.16
CA ARG A 581 -21.27 29.20 3.89
C ARG A 581 -20.65 30.43 3.22
N LYS A 582 -20.45 30.41 1.90
CA LYS A 582 -19.92 31.58 1.19
C LYS A 582 -20.90 32.77 1.19
N ARG A 583 -22.21 32.49 1.21
CA ARG A 583 -23.24 33.53 1.36
C ARG A 583 -23.19 34.16 2.76
N GLU A 584 -23.03 33.33 3.79
CA GLU A 584 -22.89 33.77 5.19
C GLU A 584 -21.58 34.56 5.41
N SER A 585 -20.50 34.24 4.71
CA SER A 585 -19.23 35.00 4.78
C SER A 585 -19.28 36.34 4.03
N GLY A 586 -20.33 36.62 3.25
CA GLY A 586 -20.43 37.82 2.41
C GLY A 586 -19.52 37.79 1.17
N GLU A 587 -18.81 36.68 0.93
CA GLU A 587 -17.95 36.48 -0.23
C GLU A 587 -18.74 36.16 -1.50
N TYR A 588 -20.04 35.83 -1.37
CA TYR A 588 -20.85 35.32 -2.47
C TYR A 588 -22.06 36.20 -2.81
N LYS A 589 -22.14 36.63 -4.07
CA LYS A 589 -23.20 37.52 -4.59
C LYS A 589 -24.14 36.87 -5.61
N PHE A 590 -23.95 35.59 -5.94
CA PHE A 590 -24.67 34.92 -7.02
C PHE A 590 -25.74 33.95 -6.50
N ASP A 591 -26.86 33.80 -7.22
CA ASP A 591 -27.90 32.81 -6.91
C ASP A 591 -27.59 31.50 -7.67
N PHE A 592 -27.35 30.42 -6.94
CA PHE A 592 -27.01 29.12 -7.51
C PHE A 592 -28.19 28.44 -8.21
N SER A 593 -29.42 28.80 -7.84
CA SER A 593 -30.61 27.99 -8.13
C SER A 593 -31.06 27.93 -9.60
N PRO A 594 -30.61 28.80 -10.53
CA PRO A 594 -30.75 28.54 -11.97
C PRO A 594 -29.46 28.03 -12.65
N ALA A 595 -28.31 28.13 -11.98
CA ALA A 595 -27.01 27.89 -12.62
C ALA A 595 -26.54 26.43 -12.53
N VAL A 596 -26.99 25.65 -11.54
CA VAL A 596 -26.59 24.24 -11.42
C VAL A 596 -27.79 23.30 -11.38
N GLU A 597 -27.73 22.30 -12.25
CA GLU A 597 -28.73 21.25 -12.35
C GLU A 597 -28.10 19.88 -12.08
N PHE A 598 -28.72 19.08 -11.22
CA PHE A 598 -28.29 17.71 -10.94
C PHE A 598 -29.16 16.73 -11.70
N ARG A 599 -28.58 15.92 -12.58
CA ARG A 599 -29.31 14.90 -13.34
C ARG A 599 -28.66 13.52 -13.22
N PRO A 600 -29.46 12.45 -13.22
CA PRO A 600 -28.92 11.11 -13.40
C PRO A 600 -28.24 11.02 -14.77
N GLU A 601 -27.14 10.28 -14.86
CA GLU A 601 -26.39 10.14 -16.10
C GLU A 601 -27.26 9.56 -17.23
N ALA A 602 -28.21 8.67 -16.95
CA ALA A 602 -29.14 8.15 -17.96
C ALA A 602 -30.23 9.14 -18.42
N GLY A 603 -30.33 10.33 -17.82
CA GLY A 603 -31.34 11.33 -18.15
C GLY A 603 -31.05 12.06 -19.47
N GLU A 604 -32.11 12.49 -20.15
CA GLU A 604 -31.99 13.45 -21.25
C GLU A 604 -31.45 14.78 -20.72
N MET A 605 -30.65 15.49 -21.51
CA MET A 605 -30.24 16.86 -21.22
C MET A 605 -30.07 17.66 -22.51
N PRO A 606 -30.23 19.00 -22.48
CA PRO A 606 -29.89 19.82 -23.63
C PRO A 606 -28.41 19.65 -23.98
N PRO A 607 -28.03 19.78 -25.26
CA PRO A 607 -26.63 19.72 -25.65
C PRO A 607 -25.79 20.73 -24.86
N ALA A 608 -24.61 20.29 -24.41
CA ALA A 608 -23.65 21.09 -23.69
C ALA A 608 -22.61 21.66 -24.65
N ASP A 609 -22.20 22.90 -24.44
CA ASP A 609 -21.11 23.54 -25.18
C ASP A 609 -19.76 22.92 -24.78
N LEU A 610 -19.67 22.46 -23.53
CA LEU A 610 -18.50 21.84 -22.94
C LEU A 610 -18.88 20.64 -22.08
N ILE A 611 -18.14 19.55 -22.20
CA ILE A 611 -18.21 18.43 -21.25
C ILE A 611 -16.89 18.31 -20.52
N GLU A 612 -16.89 18.44 -19.20
CA GLU A 612 -15.76 18.08 -18.35
C GLU A 612 -16.02 16.73 -17.70
N ALA A 613 -15.23 15.72 -18.05
CA ALA A 613 -15.35 14.40 -17.47
C ALA A 613 -14.10 14.06 -16.67
N PHE A 614 -14.23 14.00 -15.36
CA PHE A 614 -13.27 13.29 -14.52
C PHE A 614 -13.64 11.84 -14.68
N PHE A 615 -12.78 11.02 -15.27
CA PHE A 615 -13.05 9.62 -15.55
C PHE A 615 -12.82 8.82 -14.26
N PRO A 616 -13.82 8.62 -13.38
CA PRO A 616 -13.64 8.06 -12.06
C PRO A 616 -14.15 6.62 -12.09
N ARG A 617 -13.87 5.90 -13.17
CA ARG A 617 -13.90 4.45 -13.04
C ARG A 617 -12.57 4.12 -12.41
N GLN A 618 -12.61 3.73 -11.14
CA GLN A 618 -11.45 3.12 -10.50
C GLN A 618 -10.88 2.13 -11.52
N LEU A 619 -9.63 2.27 -11.95
CA LEU A 619 -9.11 1.45 -13.03
C LEU A 619 -9.07 -0.06 -12.74
N SER A 620 -9.42 -0.47 -11.52
CA SER A 620 -9.83 -1.84 -11.20
C SER A 620 -11.06 -2.31 -11.99
N GLU A 621 -11.88 -1.39 -12.50
CA GLU A 621 -13.12 -1.63 -13.24
C GLU A 621 -12.94 -1.57 -14.76
N LEU A 622 -11.87 -0.94 -15.26
CA LEU A 622 -11.51 -1.07 -16.67
C LEU A 622 -10.86 -2.43 -16.88
N ALA A 623 -11.40 -3.21 -17.81
CA ALA A 623 -10.79 -4.47 -18.20
C ALA A 623 -9.34 -4.25 -18.67
N PRO A 624 -8.47 -5.29 -18.62
CA PRO A 624 -7.10 -5.20 -19.11
C PRO A 624 -7.01 -4.62 -20.53
N ARG A 625 -5.91 -3.95 -20.88
CA ARG A 625 -5.74 -3.26 -22.18
C ARG A 625 -5.96 -4.18 -23.39
N SER A 626 -5.65 -5.46 -23.24
CA SER A 626 -5.87 -6.50 -24.26
C SER A 626 -7.31 -6.99 -24.38
N SER A 627 -8.21 -6.60 -23.47
CA SER A 627 -9.60 -7.08 -23.46
C SER A 627 -10.49 -6.29 -24.43
N PRO A 628 -11.28 -6.95 -25.28
CA PRO A 628 -12.27 -6.28 -26.12
C PRO A 628 -13.34 -5.54 -25.31
N GLU A 629 -13.59 -5.98 -24.06
CA GLU A 629 -14.53 -5.33 -23.15
C GLU A 629 -14.10 -3.91 -22.78
N ARG A 630 -12.78 -3.67 -22.66
CA ARG A 630 -12.24 -2.33 -22.37
C ARG A 630 -12.57 -1.38 -23.51
N GLN A 631 -12.28 -1.79 -24.74
CA GLN A 631 -12.55 -0.97 -25.92
C GLN A 631 -14.06 -0.71 -26.07
N ALA A 632 -14.89 -1.73 -25.83
CA ALA A 632 -16.34 -1.56 -25.83
C ALA A 632 -16.80 -0.55 -24.76
N ALA A 633 -16.29 -0.62 -23.54
CA ALA A 633 -16.63 0.30 -22.46
C ALA A 633 -16.17 1.74 -22.74
N LEU A 634 -14.98 1.94 -23.31
CA LEU A 634 -14.47 3.27 -23.67
C LEU A 634 -15.24 3.87 -24.85
N GLN A 635 -15.55 3.07 -25.87
CA GLN A 635 -16.36 3.48 -27.00
C GLN A 635 -17.78 3.86 -26.56
N ASP A 636 -18.34 3.07 -25.65
CA ASP A 636 -19.64 3.29 -25.06
C ASP A 636 -19.70 4.60 -24.26
N PHE A 637 -18.70 4.83 -23.42
CA PHE A 637 -18.52 6.09 -22.71
C PHE A 637 -18.42 7.27 -23.69
N LEU A 638 -17.54 7.19 -24.69
CA LEU A 638 -17.35 8.25 -25.68
C LEU A 638 -18.66 8.55 -26.43
N ASN A 639 -19.39 7.52 -26.86
CA ASN A 639 -20.61 7.69 -27.65
C ASN A 639 -21.79 8.18 -26.81
N ARG A 640 -22.09 7.47 -25.71
CA ARG A 640 -23.29 7.74 -24.90
C ARG A 640 -23.10 8.91 -23.96
N GLN A 641 -21.93 9.01 -23.32
CA GLN A 641 -21.73 9.96 -22.24
C GLN A 641 -21.22 11.31 -22.71
N VAL A 642 -20.39 11.32 -23.75
CA VAL A 642 -19.75 12.54 -24.26
C VAL A 642 -20.41 13.00 -25.56
N LYS A 643 -20.25 12.26 -26.66
CA LYS A 643 -20.66 12.68 -28.00
C LYS A 643 -22.16 12.97 -28.11
N ALA A 644 -23.02 12.10 -27.56
CA ALA A 644 -24.48 12.30 -27.62
C ALA A 644 -24.96 13.57 -26.90
N ARG A 645 -24.16 14.10 -25.96
CA ARG A 645 -24.51 15.28 -25.15
C ARG A 645 -23.79 16.54 -25.57
N LEU A 646 -22.81 16.43 -26.46
CA LEU A 646 -22.02 17.57 -26.90
C LEU A 646 -22.73 18.29 -28.05
N ALA A 647 -22.87 19.61 -27.95
CA ALA A 647 -23.39 20.44 -29.03
C ALA A 647 -22.51 20.31 -30.29
N PRO A 648 -23.05 20.58 -31.49
CA PRO A 648 -22.21 20.82 -32.66
C PRO A 648 -21.14 21.88 -32.33
N ASP A 649 -19.89 21.62 -32.67
CA ASP A 649 -18.72 22.43 -32.34
C ASP A 649 -18.38 22.56 -30.83
N GLY A 650 -19.11 21.83 -29.98
CA GLY A 650 -18.80 21.71 -28.56
C GLY A 650 -17.51 20.94 -28.31
N SER A 651 -16.89 21.19 -27.16
CA SER A 651 -15.62 20.55 -26.76
C SER A 651 -15.77 19.63 -25.55
N ALA A 652 -14.92 18.62 -25.45
CA ALA A 652 -14.87 17.72 -24.31
C ALA A 652 -13.44 17.69 -23.73
N PHE A 653 -13.36 17.86 -22.41
CA PHE A 653 -12.13 17.79 -21.63
C PHE A 653 -12.23 16.61 -20.66
N ILE A 654 -11.47 15.55 -20.92
CA ILE A 654 -11.47 14.33 -20.13
C ILE A 654 -10.18 14.27 -19.31
N LEU A 655 -10.32 14.08 -18.01
CA LEU A 655 -9.22 13.84 -17.08
C LEU A 655 -9.26 12.38 -16.61
N ALA A 656 -8.12 11.70 -16.58
CA ALA A 656 -8.03 10.36 -15.99
C ALA A 656 -6.72 10.16 -15.23
N ASP A 657 -6.79 9.36 -14.16
CA ASP A 657 -5.63 9.03 -13.32
C ASP A 657 -4.61 8.10 -13.99
N ARG A 658 -4.98 7.45 -15.11
CA ARG A 658 -4.06 6.57 -15.86
C ARG A 658 -3.97 6.94 -17.32
N ASP A 659 -2.71 7.06 -17.77
CA ASP A 659 -2.32 7.44 -19.13
C ASP A 659 -2.95 6.54 -20.18
N GLU A 660 -3.01 5.23 -19.92
CA GLU A 660 -3.53 4.25 -20.88
C GLU A 660 -5.00 4.51 -21.24
N ALA A 661 -5.82 5.01 -20.31
CA ALA A 661 -7.23 5.30 -20.60
C ALA A 661 -7.37 6.53 -21.51
N VAL A 662 -6.55 7.56 -21.27
CA VAL A 662 -6.48 8.76 -22.12
C VAL A 662 -5.95 8.42 -23.51
N GLU A 663 -4.94 7.56 -23.59
CA GLU A 663 -4.37 7.10 -24.86
C GLU A 663 -5.37 6.29 -25.67
N ASP A 664 -6.07 5.33 -25.04
CA ASP A 664 -7.09 4.54 -25.70
C ASP A 664 -8.28 5.42 -26.16
N LEU A 665 -8.71 6.39 -25.34
CA LEU A 665 -9.74 7.36 -25.72
C LEU A 665 -9.27 8.27 -26.87
N ALA A 666 -8.03 8.74 -26.86
CA ALA A 666 -7.45 9.52 -27.95
C ALA A 666 -7.47 8.74 -29.27
N ASN A 667 -7.11 7.46 -29.22
CA ASN A 667 -7.19 6.56 -30.37
C ASN A 667 -8.63 6.38 -30.88
N LEU A 668 -9.63 6.32 -30.00
CA LEU A 668 -11.03 6.28 -30.39
C LEU A 668 -11.48 7.60 -31.03
N VAL A 669 -11.08 8.75 -30.46
CA VAL A 669 -11.35 10.08 -31.02
C VAL A 669 -10.75 10.23 -32.42
N LEU A 670 -9.50 9.82 -32.63
CA LEU A 670 -8.82 9.87 -33.93
C LEU A 670 -9.51 9.01 -35.01
N ARG A 671 -10.21 7.94 -34.61
CA ARG A 671 -10.95 7.06 -35.53
C ARG A 671 -12.35 7.57 -35.85
N ASP A 672 -12.93 8.40 -34.98
CA ASP A 672 -14.26 8.97 -35.19
C ASP A 672 -14.17 10.26 -36.01
N ARG A 673 -14.64 10.20 -37.26
CA ARG A 673 -14.60 11.35 -38.20
C ARG A 673 -15.44 12.56 -37.76
N SER A 674 -16.35 12.37 -36.81
CA SER A 674 -17.16 13.46 -36.24
C SER A 674 -16.48 14.16 -35.07
N LEU A 675 -15.28 13.70 -34.67
CA LEU A 675 -14.49 14.30 -33.61
C LEU A 675 -13.16 14.81 -34.18
N GLU A 676 -12.65 15.89 -33.60
CA GLU A 676 -11.34 16.45 -33.87
C GLU A 676 -10.54 16.44 -32.58
N LEU A 677 -9.44 15.67 -32.56
CA LEU A 677 -8.52 15.65 -31.45
C LEU A 677 -7.75 16.98 -31.42
N LEU A 678 -7.91 17.75 -30.34
CA LEU A 678 -7.23 19.04 -30.18
C LEU A 678 -5.91 18.87 -29.42
N GLU A 679 -5.92 18.11 -28.33
CA GLU A 679 -4.73 17.90 -27.50
C GLU A 679 -4.80 16.60 -26.69
N VAL A 680 -3.66 15.93 -26.56
CA VAL A 680 -3.45 14.81 -25.63
C VAL A 680 -2.24 15.16 -24.76
N ARG A 681 -2.37 15.00 -23.45
CA ARG A 681 -1.24 15.13 -22.53
C ARG A 681 -1.19 13.94 -21.60
N GLN A 682 -0.02 13.31 -21.56
CA GLN A 682 0.31 12.26 -20.60
C GLN A 682 1.22 12.84 -19.52
N ARG A 683 0.88 12.59 -18.25
CA ARG A 683 1.65 12.91 -17.03
C ARG A 683 2.24 14.33 -16.94
N ARG A 684 1.55 15.22 -16.23
CA ARG A 684 2.20 16.34 -15.53
C ARG A 684 1.98 16.24 -14.01
N THR A 685 2.99 16.68 -13.26
CA THR A 685 2.95 16.92 -11.79
C THR A 685 2.12 18.13 -11.41
N HIS A 686 1.75 18.95 -12.39
CA HIS A 686 0.85 20.07 -12.23
C HIS A 686 -0.32 19.85 -13.19
N LEU A 687 -1.50 19.58 -12.63
CA LEU A 687 -2.73 19.88 -13.33
C LEU A 687 -2.60 21.31 -13.89
N PRO A 688 -3.04 21.60 -15.11
CA PRO A 688 -3.42 22.96 -15.42
C PRO A 688 -4.40 23.36 -14.34
N LEU A 689 -3.96 24.18 -13.37
CA LEU A 689 -4.84 24.75 -12.38
C LEU A 689 -5.89 25.50 -13.18
N MET A 690 -7.05 24.89 -13.36
CA MET A 690 -8.20 25.62 -13.87
C MET A 690 -8.42 26.73 -12.86
N GLY A 691 -8.03 27.96 -13.21
CA GLY A 691 -7.87 29.05 -12.27
C GLY A 691 -9.15 29.27 -11.45
N GLY A 692 -9.07 29.03 -10.15
CA GLY A 692 -10.16 29.26 -9.20
C GLY A 692 -10.10 28.27 -8.04
N ALA A 693 -9.94 28.81 -6.85
CA ALA A 693 -9.65 28.09 -5.61
C ALA A 693 -10.71 27.03 -5.28
N ALA A 694 -10.38 25.73 -5.36
CA ALA A 694 -11.04 24.67 -4.57
C ALA A 694 -10.41 23.28 -4.67
N VAL A 695 -9.61 22.96 -5.69
CA VAL A 695 -8.86 21.70 -5.71
C VAL A 695 -7.38 22.01 -5.48
N THR A 696 -7.02 22.25 -4.22
CA THR A 696 -5.63 22.09 -3.79
C THR A 696 -5.32 20.61 -3.86
N ILE A 697 -4.97 20.12 -5.05
CA ILE A 697 -4.08 18.96 -5.11
C ILE A 697 -2.76 19.50 -4.58
N GLU A 698 -2.28 18.95 -3.45
CA GLU A 698 -0.96 19.34 -2.96
C GLU A 698 0.04 19.19 -4.13
N PRO A 699 0.88 20.20 -4.40
CA PRO A 699 1.86 20.12 -5.47
C PRO A 699 2.75 18.88 -5.22
N GLY A 700 2.50 17.80 -5.97
CA GLY A 700 3.21 16.52 -5.82
C GLY A 700 2.37 15.24 -5.93
N GLU A 701 1.02 15.25 -5.76
CA GLU A 701 0.32 13.98 -5.47
C GLU A 701 -0.63 13.40 -6.55
N ALA A 702 -1.08 14.14 -7.56
CA ALA A 702 -1.92 13.55 -8.62
C ALA A 702 -1.32 13.77 -10.02
N MET A 703 -0.70 12.72 -10.58
CA MET A 703 -0.42 12.67 -12.01
C MET A 703 -1.74 12.41 -12.72
N VAL A 704 -2.29 13.43 -13.37
CA VAL A 704 -3.50 13.29 -14.17
C VAL A 704 -3.12 13.45 -15.63
N SER A 705 -3.58 12.51 -16.45
CA SER A 705 -3.50 12.60 -17.91
C SER A 705 -4.82 13.17 -18.42
N TRP A 706 -4.77 13.91 -19.53
CA TRP A 706 -5.99 14.51 -20.08
C TRP A 706 -6.03 14.51 -21.59
N LEU A 707 -7.27 14.61 -22.09
CA LEU A 707 -7.64 14.62 -23.49
C LEU A 707 -8.59 15.79 -23.74
N LEU A 708 -8.29 16.61 -24.75
CA LEU A 708 -9.17 17.67 -25.24
C LEU A 708 -9.51 17.39 -26.70
N PHE A 709 -10.80 17.36 -27.02
CA PHE A 709 -11.28 17.20 -28.39
C PHE A 709 -12.57 17.98 -28.63
N ARG A 710 -12.91 18.19 -29.90
CA ARG A 710 -14.11 18.89 -30.36
C ARG A 710 -15.00 17.95 -31.17
N ARG A 711 -16.32 18.14 -31.09
CA ARG A 711 -17.27 17.52 -32.03
C ARG A 711 -17.43 18.43 -33.24
N LEU A 712 -17.17 17.92 -34.42
CA LEU A 712 -17.42 18.63 -35.66
C LEU A 712 -18.94 18.66 -35.92
N GLY A 713 -19.49 19.84 -36.23
CA GLY A 713 -20.85 19.94 -36.73
C GLY A 713 -21.05 19.15 -38.04
N ASP A 714 -22.31 18.90 -38.41
CA ASP A 714 -22.70 18.18 -39.65
C ASP A 714 -22.38 18.97 -40.95
N ALA A 715 -21.44 19.93 -40.90
CA ALA A 715 -21.03 20.68 -42.07
C ALA A 715 -20.47 19.70 -43.12
N PRO A 716 -20.95 19.73 -44.37
CA PRO A 716 -20.37 18.93 -45.44
C PRO A 716 -18.91 19.36 -45.63
N ARG A 717 -17.97 18.44 -45.42
CA ARG A 717 -16.54 18.66 -45.67
C ARG A 717 -16.26 18.91 -47.15
#